data_AF-A0A8J5BFF3-F1
#
_entry.id   AF-A0A8J5BFF3-F1
#
_cell.length_a   1.000
_cell.length_b   1.000
_cell.length_c   1.000
_cell.angle_alpha   90.00
_cell.angle_beta   90.00
_cell.angle_gamma   90.00
#
_symmetry.space_group_name_H-M   'P 1'
#
loop_
_entity.id
_entity.type
_entity.pdbx_description
1 polymer ?
#
loop_
_entity_poly.entity_id
_entity_poly.type
_entity_poly.pdbx_seq_one_letter_code
_entity_poly.pdbx_strand_id
1 'polypeptide(L)'
;MSAAFVTKPILSSLPLSPTVAIASNGQTSSPLSSHAHCLPLFLRASVPLPMSHLAAFITYRRPCRRTPHDADSLPLSPTQLPLAIAVKGAHSCCLLPFSIRQSLSRRQPLHTGNPRVEKAIKMANKAVFGAFAAVLLVAAVIGVIATVMNNTHKPLSTSENPSLSSTSVKSLCAQTDYSDVCMRTVGAVNSSASDPRALIQAAFQAALDEVNSAVHLTNNVSAGATDQFNKNAFADCKSLLEYANEELRAAMIVSDDADGVGRRADDIKAWLSAVITYQETCIDGITQPELQDSMRSGMETAAQVTSNAIAFVDALSSLFKSFDLNSLNITTSGRRLLSEEVGKYPTWLAAHDRKLLAAQSRGQLRPNVVVAQDGSGNFKSINDALRAMPKRYSGRYVIYVKAGIYKEYVMVTKDMNQVFMYGDGPRRTIVTGSKNFVDGVGTMNTATFAVVGQGFIAKSMGFSNTAGAIKHQAVALRVQADMAAFFNCRMDGYQDTLYVHALRQFYRNCIISGTVDFIFGDSAAVLQNCLIVVRRPMDNQQNTITAHGRTQAKEGTGLVIHNCRIVPDKRLFPDRFKIPSFLGRPWKAYSRTVIMESIIGDLIRPEGWMPWDGSLYLDSLYYAEYGNRGPGAGTSGRIHWRGFRVINKQTAQQFTVNNFIGGNQWVPYAGINFLGGLKY
;
A
#
# COMPACT_ATOMS: atom_id res chain seq x y z
N MET A 1 -22.00 -18.19 8.38
CA MET A 1 -21.07 -18.97 9.27
C MET A 1 -19.71 -18.29 9.30
N SER A 2 -19.56 -17.27 10.14
CA SER A 2 -18.28 -16.61 10.43
C SER A 2 -18.18 -16.44 11.94
N ALA A 3 -17.06 -16.84 12.55
CA ALA A 3 -16.91 -16.86 14.00
C ALA A 3 -16.38 -15.52 14.53
N ALA A 4 -17.24 -14.74 15.20
CA ALA A 4 -16.80 -13.64 16.04
C ALA A 4 -16.07 -14.20 17.27
N PHE A 5 -14.78 -13.89 17.43
CA PHE A 5 -13.98 -14.33 18.57
C PHE A 5 -14.34 -13.53 19.84
N VAL A 6 -15.37 -14.00 20.55
CA VAL A 6 -15.58 -13.69 21.97
C VAL A 6 -14.68 -14.60 22.80
N THR A 7 -13.67 -14.04 23.44
CA THR A 7 -12.84 -14.77 24.42
C THR A 7 -13.66 -15.05 25.68
N LYS A 8 -14.23 -16.25 25.79
CA LYS A 8 -14.83 -16.74 27.05
C LYS A 8 -13.72 -17.16 28.04
N PRO A 9 -13.85 -16.83 29.35
CA PRO A 9 -12.94 -17.30 30.37
C PRO A 9 -13.19 -18.78 30.70
N ILE A 10 -12.12 -19.54 30.96
CA ILE A 10 -12.22 -20.89 31.51
C ILE A 10 -12.31 -20.77 33.03
N LEU A 11 -13.47 -21.09 33.59
CA LEU A 11 -13.72 -21.26 35.02
C LEU A 11 -13.98 -22.74 35.28
N SER A 12 -13.03 -23.42 35.92
CA SER A 12 -13.20 -24.79 36.41
C SER A 12 -13.97 -24.78 37.74
N SER A 13 -15.01 -25.60 37.82
CA SER A 13 -15.91 -25.73 38.99
C SER A 13 -15.43 -26.79 40.00
N LEU A 14 -15.91 -26.64 41.25
CA LEU A 14 -16.20 -27.64 42.33
C LEU A 14 -15.91 -27.03 43.74
N PRO A 15 -16.61 -27.41 44.84
CA PRO A 15 -18.06 -27.26 45.02
C PRO A 15 -18.49 -26.64 46.38
N LEU A 16 -19.68 -26.01 46.35
CA LEU A 16 -20.71 -25.76 47.40
C LEU A 16 -20.41 -25.92 48.94
N SER A 17 -20.46 -24.76 49.65
CA SER A 17 -21.37 -24.46 50.81
C SER A 17 -21.16 -25.16 52.19
N PRO A 18 -21.79 -24.72 53.33
CA PRO A 18 -22.79 -23.64 53.51
C PRO A 18 -22.67 -22.70 54.77
N THR A 19 -23.43 -21.57 54.72
CA THR A 19 -24.13 -20.82 55.82
C THR A 19 -23.44 -19.92 56.88
N VAL A 20 -24.31 -19.01 57.38
CA VAL A 20 -24.25 -18.04 58.52
C VAL A 20 -23.84 -16.61 58.09
N ALA A 21 -24.72 -15.64 57.78
CA ALA A 21 -25.93 -15.07 58.41
C ALA A 21 -25.68 -13.76 59.21
N ILE A 22 -26.26 -12.66 58.68
CA ILE A 22 -26.89 -11.51 59.37
C ILE A 22 -26.09 -10.74 60.44
N ALA A 23 -25.82 -9.44 60.19
CA ALA A 23 -26.22 -8.31 61.05
C ALA A 23 -25.91 -6.93 60.41
N SER A 24 -26.58 -5.87 60.89
CA SER A 24 -26.64 -4.53 60.29
C SER A 24 -26.06 -3.42 61.19
N ASN A 25 -26.06 -2.18 60.66
CA ASN A 25 -25.78 -0.88 61.31
C ASN A 25 -24.28 -0.56 61.55
N GLY A 26 -23.80 0.69 61.41
CA GLY A 26 -24.42 1.91 60.87
C GLY A 26 -23.88 3.19 61.54
N GLN A 27 -23.49 4.20 60.73
CA GLN A 27 -23.17 5.60 61.15
C GLN A 27 -21.94 5.75 62.11
N THR A 28 -21.22 6.89 62.25
CA THR A 28 -21.27 8.26 61.68
C THR A 28 -19.90 8.99 61.82
N SER A 29 -19.80 10.19 61.24
CA SER A 29 -18.96 11.36 61.63
C SER A 29 -17.42 11.38 61.45
N SER A 30 -16.99 12.29 60.57
CA SER A 30 -15.76 13.12 60.60
C SER A 30 -15.96 14.38 61.50
N PRO A 31 -15.10 15.44 61.59
CA PRO A 31 -13.83 15.77 60.89
C PRO A 31 -12.72 16.40 61.80
N LEU A 32 -11.81 17.21 61.20
CA LEU A 32 -10.80 18.15 61.79
C LEU A 32 -9.45 17.53 62.25
N SER A 33 -8.28 18.17 62.10
CA SER A 33 -7.91 19.41 61.37
C SER A 33 -6.41 19.49 61.03
N SER A 34 -6.10 20.38 60.09
CA SER A 34 -4.80 20.91 59.64
C SER A 34 -3.73 21.17 60.72
N HIS A 35 -2.44 21.18 60.32
CA HIS A 35 -1.49 22.28 60.54
C HIS A 35 -0.29 22.17 59.58
N ALA A 36 0.47 23.26 59.40
CA ALA A 36 1.49 23.39 58.35
C ALA A 36 2.80 24.03 58.85
N HIS A 37 3.79 24.08 57.93
CA HIS A 37 4.96 24.96 57.88
C HIS A 37 6.33 24.56 58.50
N CYS A 38 7.29 24.49 57.57
CA CYS A 38 8.59 25.20 57.53
C CYS A 38 9.91 24.49 57.88
N LEU A 39 10.87 24.84 57.02
CA LEU A 39 12.31 24.51 56.99
C LEU A 39 13.10 25.37 58.01
N PRO A 40 14.38 25.04 58.32
CA PRO A 40 15.48 25.67 57.57
C PRO A 40 16.73 24.80 57.30
N LEU A 41 17.56 25.28 56.36
CA LEU A 41 18.92 24.80 56.03
C LEU A 41 20.00 25.47 56.89
N PHE A 42 21.10 24.76 57.23
CA PHE A 42 22.51 25.25 57.41
C PHE A 42 23.40 24.00 57.68
N LEU A 43 24.73 23.89 57.42
CA LEU A 43 25.68 24.33 56.36
C LEU A 43 27.06 23.63 56.64
N ARG A 44 28.00 23.57 55.66
CA ARG A 44 29.42 23.07 55.74
C ARG A 44 29.55 21.53 55.88
N ALA A 45 30.62 20.80 55.48
CA ALA A 45 31.94 21.04 54.84
C ALA A 45 32.52 19.64 54.39
N SER A 46 33.64 19.43 53.66
CA SER A 46 34.45 20.17 52.65
C SER A 46 35.68 19.32 52.21
N VAL A 47 36.21 19.50 50.97
CA VAL A 47 37.66 19.34 50.56
C VAL A 47 38.27 17.89 50.54
N PRO A 48 39.24 17.49 49.66
CA PRO A 48 39.59 17.91 48.27
C PRO A 48 39.92 16.76 47.25
N LEU A 49 40.34 17.17 46.05
CA LEU A 49 41.06 16.48 44.94
C LEU A 49 42.53 16.06 45.31
N PRO A 50 43.35 15.30 44.52
CA PRO A 50 43.55 15.44 43.05
C PRO A 50 43.93 14.20 42.19
N MET A 51 44.25 14.48 40.91
CA MET A 51 44.61 13.57 39.81
C MET A 51 46.04 12.99 39.87
N SER A 52 46.34 11.93 39.09
CA SER A 52 47.08 12.01 37.79
C SER A 52 47.92 10.76 37.41
N HIS A 53 48.31 10.70 36.12
CA HIS A 53 49.14 9.67 35.44
C HIS A 53 48.45 8.32 35.14
N LEU A 54 48.69 7.63 34.01
CA LEU A 54 49.82 7.71 33.07
C LEU A 54 49.38 7.50 31.60
N ALA A 55 50.18 7.98 30.64
CA ALA A 55 50.05 7.69 29.20
C ALA A 55 51.44 7.45 28.57
N ALA A 56 51.55 6.46 27.68
CA ALA A 56 52.66 6.28 26.73
C ALA A 56 52.14 5.46 25.53
N PHE A 57 52.19 5.92 24.28
CA PHE A 57 53.33 6.17 23.38
C PHE A 57 54.08 4.91 22.88
N ILE A 58 53.81 4.53 21.62
CA ILE A 58 54.86 4.17 20.65
C ILE A 58 54.53 4.83 19.30
N THR A 59 55.43 5.65 18.78
CA THR A 59 55.53 6.01 17.36
C THR A 59 57.01 6.21 16.97
N TYR A 60 57.37 5.83 15.75
CA TYR A 60 58.58 6.24 15.03
C TYR A 60 58.12 6.49 13.57
N ARG A 61 58.05 7.73 13.09
CA ARG A 61 59.11 8.49 12.38
C ARG A 61 59.69 7.76 11.15
N ARG A 62 59.90 8.35 9.95
CA ARG A 62 59.59 9.64 9.25
C ARG A 62 60.36 9.55 7.87
N PRO A 63 60.50 10.58 6.99
CA PRO A 63 59.56 11.52 6.35
C PRO A 63 59.84 11.73 4.80
N CYS A 64 59.34 12.86 4.24
CA CYS A 64 59.73 13.58 2.99
C CYS A 64 58.94 13.32 1.69
N ARG A 65 58.63 14.32 0.83
CA ARG A 65 58.51 15.80 1.02
C ARG A 65 57.80 16.45 -0.19
N ARG A 66 56.92 17.45 0.07
CA ARG A 66 56.51 18.61 -0.78
C ARG A 66 55.80 18.44 -2.14
N THR A 67 54.90 19.41 -2.34
CA THR A 67 54.04 19.80 -3.47
C THR A 67 54.74 20.84 -4.38
N PRO A 68 54.05 21.52 -5.32
CA PRO A 68 53.34 21.05 -6.53
C PRO A 68 53.86 21.80 -7.80
N HIS A 69 53.25 21.62 -8.98
CA HIS A 69 52.92 22.74 -9.90
C HIS A 69 52.00 22.29 -11.05
N ASP A 70 51.18 23.24 -11.52
CA ASP A 70 50.18 23.14 -12.59
C ASP A 70 50.78 23.28 -14.02
N ALA A 71 49.87 23.32 -15.01
CA ALA A 71 50.03 23.73 -16.41
C ALA A 71 50.67 22.68 -17.36
N ASP A 72 50.23 22.53 -18.61
CA ASP A 72 48.97 22.94 -19.26
C ASP A 72 48.80 22.17 -20.59
N SER A 73 47.60 22.23 -21.20
CA SER A 73 47.30 21.89 -22.62
C SER A 73 47.60 20.43 -23.09
N LEU A 74 46.68 19.63 -23.63
CA LEU A 74 45.86 19.79 -24.86
C LEU A 74 46.69 20.05 -26.15
N PRO A 75 46.27 19.58 -27.34
CA PRO A 75 45.26 18.57 -27.66
C PRO A 75 45.68 17.60 -28.82
N LEU A 76 44.68 16.93 -29.41
CA LEU A 76 44.65 16.33 -30.76
C LEU A 76 45.18 14.89 -30.97
N SER A 77 44.18 14.00 -30.94
CA SER A 77 43.82 12.97 -31.93
C SER A 77 44.27 13.15 -33.40
N PRO A 78 43.89 12.25 -34.35
CA PRO A 78 43.40 10.85 -34.26
C PRO A 78 44.35 9.90 -35.05
N THR A 79 44.19 8.57 -35.15
CA THR A 79 43.24 7.89 -36.07
C THR A 79 43.49 6.38 -36.09
N GLN A 80 42.41 5.61 -36.30
CA GLN A 80 42.30 4.38 -37.14
C GLN A 80 43.24 3.17 -36.94
N LEU A 81 42.62 2.08 -36.45
CA LEU A 81 42.46 0.75 -37.10
C LEU A 81 43.06 0.53 -38.52
N PRO A 82 43.30 -0.72 -39.01
CA PRO A 82 42.67 -1.99 -38.58
C PRO A 82 43.56 -3.29 -38.58
N LEU A 83 42.91 -4.42 -38.23
CA LEU A 83 43.08 -5.84 -38.68
C LEU A 83 44.47 -6.42 -39.07
N ALA A 84 44.81 -7.59 -38.47
CA ALA A 84 44.93 -8.91 -39.14
C ALA A 84 45.59 -9.94 -38.17
N ILE A 85 44.95 -11.08 -37.82
CA ILE A 85 45.06 -12.44 -38.42
C ILE A 85 46.39 -13.18 -38.14
N ALA A 86 46.29 -14.49 -37.87
CA ALA A 86 47.34 -15.54 -37.95
C ALA A 86 48.41 -15.64 -36.83
N VAL A 87 49.05 -16.81 -36.56
CA VAL A 87 48.64 -18.24 -36.59
C VAL A 87 49.74 -19.12 -35.96
N LYS A 88 49.37 -20.25 -35.33
CA LYS A 88 50.18 -21.48 -35.00
C LYS A 88 51.44 -21.41 -34.10
N GLY A 89 51.57 -22.51 -33.34
CA GLY A 89 52.82 -23.10 -32.84
C GLY A 89 52.62 -23.78 -31.48
N ALA A 90 53.03 -25.01 -31.17
CA ALA A 90 53.37 -26.28 -31.85
C ALA A 90 53.97 -27.21 -30.75
N HIS A 91 54.10 -28.52 -31.04
CA HIS A 91 54.80 -29.54 -30.21
C HIS A 91 54.07 -30.05 -28.94
N SER A 92 54.12 -31.34 -28.57
CA SER A 92 54.66 -32.54 -29.27
C SER A 92 54.04 -33.86 -28.74
N CYS A 93 54.13 -34.92 -29.57
CA CYS A 93 54.32 -36.38 -29.30
C CYS A 93 54.01 -36.98 -27.90
N CYS A 94 53.57 -38.23 -27.70
CA CYS A 94 53.41 -39.45 -28.53
C CYS A 94 52.63 -40.48 -27.65
N LEU A 95 51.74 -41.38 -28.09
CA LEU A 95 51.92 -42.59 -28.91
C LEU A 95 50.55 -43.17 -29.33
N LEU A 96 50.51 -43.82 -30.50
CA LEU A 96 49.46 -44.75 -31.00
C LEU A 96 49.91 -46.22 -30.66
N PRO A 97 49.20 -47.35 -31.01
CA PRO A 97 48.17 -47.49 -32.07
C PRO A 97 47.03 -48.55 -31.90
N PHE A 98 46.16 -48.60 -32.93
CA PHE A 98 45.20 -49.68 -33.30
C PHE A 98 44.06 -50.02 -32.29
N SER A 99 42.85 -50.47 -32.70
CA SER A 99 42.34 -50.86 -34.02
C SER A 99 40.85 -50.51 -34.22
N ILE A 100 40.42 -50.38 -35.47
CA ILE A 100 39.00 -50.27 -35.86
C ILE A 100 38.35 -51.66 -35.85
N ARG A 101 37.13 -51.78 -35.32
CA ARG A 101 36.16 -52.82 -35.73
C ARG A 101 34.73 -52.29 -35.73
N GLN A 102 34.08 -52.33 -36.89
CA GLN A 102 32.63 -52.29 -36.97
C GLN A 102 32.06 -53.63 -36.51
N SER A 103 30.94 -53.61 -35.78
CA SER A 103 30.07 -54.77 -35.58
C SER A 103 28.64 -54.32 -35.29
N LEU A 104 27.70 -54.72 -36.14
CA LEU A 104 26.27 -54.57 -35.91
C LEU A 104 25.77 -55.65 -34.93
N SER A 105 24.95 -55.28 -33.94
CA SER A 105 24.02 -56.21 -33.31
C SER A 105 22.80 -55.49 -32.72
N ARG A 106 21.68 -56.21 -32.62
CA ARG A 106 20.34 -55.71 -32.25
C ARG A 106 20.04 -55.86 -30.75
N ARG A 107 18.94 -55.18 -30.31
CA ARG A 107 18.24 -55.24 -29.00
C ARG A 107 18.93 -54.36 -27.93
N GLN A 108 18.25 -53.58 -27.09
CA GLN A 108 16.81 -53.35 -26.80
C GLN A 108 16.64 -51.89 -26.27
N PRO A 109 15.43 -51.28 -26.23
CA PRO A 109 15.26 -49.92 -25.73
C PRO A 109 15.27 -49.88 -24.19
N LEU A 110 16.19 -49.11 -23.60
CA LEU A 110 16.24 -48.87 -22.16
C LEU A 110 15.29 -47.72 -21.77
N HIS A 111 14.12 -48.09 -21.24
CA HIS A 111 13.18 -47.15 -20.62
C HIS A 111 13.77 -46.62 -19.29
N THR A 112 14.31 -45.40 -19.29
CA THR A 112 14.62 -44.64 -18.05
C THR A 112 14.10 -43.21 -18.15
N GLY A 113 12.84 -43.05 -18.54
CA GLY A 113 12.12 -41.76 -18.48
C GLY A 113 11.56 -41.52 -17.09
N ASN A 114 12.06 -40.50 -16.38
CA ASN A 114 11.48 -40.08 -15.10
C ASN A 114 10.07 -39.50 -15.33
N PRO A 115 8.99 -40.08 -14.77
CA PRO A 115 7.61 -39.66 -15.07
C PRO A 115 7.28 -38.23 -14.60
N ARG A 116 8.09 -37.63 -13.71
CA ARG A 116 7.98 -36.21 -13.36
C ARG A 116 8.54 -35.30 -14.46
N VAL A 117 9.62 -35.72 -15.14
CA VAL A 117 10.24 -34.96 -16.24
C VAL A 117 9.36 -35.04 -17.49
N GLU A 118 8.80 -36.21 -17.80
CA GLU A 118 7.90 -36.35 -18.95
C GLU A 118 6.59 -35.55 -18.76
N LYS A 119 6.04 -35.50 -17.53
CA LYS A 119 4.92 -34.60 -17.19
C LYS A 119 5.33 -33.13 -17.28
N ALA A 120 6.53 -32.75 -16.84
CA ALA A 120 7.02 -31.37 -16.95
C ALA A 120 7.16 -30.94 -18.43
N ILE A 121 7.74 -31.78 -19.30
CA ILE A 121 7.86 -31.51 -20.74
C ILE A 121 6.46 -31.43 -21.40
N LYS A 122 5.54 -32.35 -21.05
CA LYS A 122 4.16 -32.29 -21.56
C LYS A 122 3.37 -31.06 -21.07
N MET A 123 3.65 -30.53 -19.87
CA MET A 123 3.05 -29.28 -19.39
C MET A 123 3.72 -28.04 -20.00
N ALA A 124 5.05 -28.03 -20.15
CA ALA A 124 5.77 -26.96 -20.83
C ALA A 124 5.32 -26.82 -22.29
N ASN A 125 5.21 -27.93 -23.02
CA ASN A 125 4.70 -27.91 -24.39
C ASN A 125 3.23 -27.45 -24.45
N LYS A 126 2.37 -27.85 -23.50
CA LYS A 126 0.99 -27.32 -23.41
C LYS A 126 0.95 -25.82 -23.13
N ALA A 127 1.82 -25.29 -22.27
CA ALA A 127 1.93 -23.86 -21.99
C ALA A 127 2.46 -23.07 -23.20
N VAL A 128 3.44 -23.61 -23.92
CA VAL A 128 3.98 -23.02 -25.16
C VAL A 128 2.93 -23.03 -26.27
N PHE A 129 2.20 -24.13 -26.48
CA PHE A 129 1.09 -24.18 -27.43
C PHE A 129 -0.06 -23.23 -27.04
N GLY A 130 -0.37 -23.09 -25.74
CA GLY A 130 -1.36 -22.12 -25.26
C GLY A 130 -0.94 -20.67 -25.52
N ALA A 131 0.33 -20.34 -25.28
CA ALA A 131 0.89 -19.02 -25.59
C ALA A 131 0.92 -18.75 -27.11
N PHE A 132 1.29 -19.74 -27.94
CA PHE A 132 1.28 -19.61 -29.39
C PHE A 132 -0.15 -19.44 -29.95
N ALA A 133 -1.13 -20.17 -29.39
CA ALA A 133 -2.54 -20.02 -29.75
C ALA A 133 -3.09 -18.64 -29.35
N ALA A 134 -2.73 -18.13 -28.18
CA ALA A 134 -3.10 -16.78 -27.75
C ALA A 134 -2.49 -15.69 -28.66
N VAL A 135 -1.21 -15.82 -29.03
CA VAL A 135 -0.54 -14.89 -29.96
C VAL A 135 -1.14 -14.97 -31.37
N LEU A 136 -1.47 -16.17 -31.87
CA LEU A 136 -2.15 -16.34 -33.15
C LEU A 136 -3.58 -15.79 -33.15
N LEU A 137 -4.32 -15.91 -32.04
CA LEU A 137 -5.65 -15.30 -31.89
C LEU A 137 -5.57 -13.77 -31.87
N VAL A 138 -4.61 -13.20 -31.13
CA VAL A 138 -4.37 -11.74 -31.14
C VAL A 138 -3.94 -11.26 -32.52
N ALA A 139 -3.08 -11.98 -33.22
CA ALA A 139 -2.67 -11.65 -34.59
C ALA A 139 -3.85 -11.76 -35.59
N ALA A 140 -4.73 -12.76 -35.44
CA ALA A 140 -5.94 -12.90 -36.26
C ALA A 140 -6.93 -11.75 -36.01
N VAL A 141 -7.13 -11.33 -34.76
CA VAL A 141 -7.96 -10.16 -34.41
C VAL A 141 -7.38 -8.89 -35.02
N ILE A 142 -6.07 -8.67 -34.92
CA ILE A 142 -5.39 -7.52 -35.56
C ILE A 142 -5.53 -7.57 -37.09
N GLY A 143 -5.39 -8.73 -37.71
CA GLY A 143 -5.56 -8.92 -39.16
C GLY A 143 -6.97 -8.60 -39.65
N VAL A 144 -8.00 -9.03 -38.91
CA VAL A 144 -9.41 -8.70 -39.22
C VAL A 144 -9.65 -7.18 -39.09
N ILE A 145 -9.16 -6.54 -38.03
CA ILE A 145 -9.30 -5.08 -37.83
C ILE A 145 -8.62 -4.31 -38.96
N ALA A 146 -7.38 -4.67 -39.32
CA ALA A 146 -6.65 -4.02 -40.41
C ALA A 146 -7.33 -4.19 -41.79
N THR A 147 -7.98 -5.34 -42.03
CA THR A 147 -8.70 -5.61 -43.29
C THR A 147 -10.02 -4.83 -43.37
N VAL A 148 -10.72 -4.67 -42.25
CA VAL A 148 -11.97 -3.89 -42.18
C VAL A 148 -11.71 -2.39 -42.35
N MET A 149 -10.62 -1.86 -41.81
CA MET A 149 -10.27 -0.43 -41.98
C MET A 149 -9.90 -0.04 -43.42
N ASN A 150 -9.55 -1.00 -44.29
CA ASN A 150 -9.09 -0.72 -45.65
C ASN A 150 -10.18 -0.87 -46.74
N ASN A 151 -11.39 -1.31 -46.38
CA ASN A 151 -12.48 -1.63 -47.32
C ASN A 151 -13.74 -0.79 -47.09
N THR A 152 -13.61 0.54 -47.09
CA THR A 152 -14.76 1.43 -47.29
C THR A 152 -14.94 1.72 -48.78
N HIS A 153 -15.93 1.06 -49.42
CA HIS A 153 -16.80 1.58 -50.52
C HIS A 153 -17.47 0.42 -51.31
N LYS A 154 -18.66 -0.03 -50.89
CA LYS A 154 -19.79 -0.45 -51.76
C LYS A 154 -21.05 -0.79 -50.93
N PRO A 155 -22.28 -0.45 -51.38
CA PRO A 155 -23.54 -0.75 -50.68
C PRO A 155 -24.33 -1.94 -51.29
N LEU A 156 -25.45 -2.30 -50.63
CA LEU A 156 -26.39 -3.42 -50.87
C LEU A 156 -25.85 -4.83 -50.51
N SER A 157 -26.65 -5.77 -50.00
CA SER A 157 -28.08 -5.77 -49.62
C SER A 157 -28.39 -6.81 -48.52
N THR A 158 -29.61 -6.76 -47.98
CA THR A 158 -30.14 -7.59 -46.87
C THR A 158 -29.99 -9.11 -47.00
N SER A 159 -29.41 -9.74 -45.98
CA SER A 159 -29.86 -11.04 -45.45
C SER A 159 -29.55 -11.16 -43.95
N GLU A 160 -30.32 -11.96 -43.23
CA GLU A 160 -30.13 -12.21 -41.79
C GLU A 160 -28.78 -12.88 -41.52
N ASN A 161 -28.08 -12.43 -40.48
CA ASN A 161 -26.85 -13.07 -39.99
C ASN A 161 -26.85 -13.11 -38.46
N PRO A 162 -26.42 -14.22 -37.82
CA PRO A 162 -26.32 -14.31 -36.37
C PRO A 162 -25.25 -13.35 -35.83
N SER A 163 -25.49 -12.78 -34.65
CA SER A 163 -24.79 -11.59 -34.15
C SER A 163 -23.30 -11.83 -33.80
N LEU A 164 -22.41 -11.26 -34.63
CA LEU A 164 -20.96 -11.20 -34.39
C LEU A 164 -20.56 -10.39 -33.13
N SER A 165 -21.47 -9.64 -32.50
CA SER A 165 -21.21 -8.95 -31.22
C SER A 165 -21.00 -9.91 -30.05
N SER A 166 -21.67 -11.07 -30.05
CA SER A 166 -21.68 -11.98 -28.89
C SER A 166 -20.34 -12.69 -28.63
N THR A 167 -19.48 -12.84 -29.64
CA THR A 167 -18.20 -13.57 -29.53
C THR A 167 -17.12 -12.75 -28.82
N SER A 168 -17.05 -11.44 -29.08
CA SER A 168 -16.05 -10.55 -28.47
C SER A 168 -16.28 -10.37 -26.96
N VAL A 169 -17.54 -10.20 -26.54
CA VAL A 169 -17.89 -10.09 -25.11
C VAL A 169 -17.59 -11.39 -24.34
N LYS A 170 -17.92 -12.55 -24.92
CA LYS A 170 -17.55 -13.86 -24.36
C LYS A 170 -16.05 -14.01 -24.16
N SER A 171 -15.24 -13.58 -25.13
CA SER A 171 -13.78 -13.62 -25.03
C SER A 171 -13.23 -12.72 -23.92
N LEU A 172 -13.83 -11.54 -23.72
CA LEU A 172 -13.43 -10.60 -22.66
C LEU A 172 -13.86 -11.11 -21.27
N CYS A 173 -15.10 -11.57 -21.13
CA CYS A 173 -15.62 -12.15 -19.89
C CYS A 173 -14.91 -13.45 -19.47
N ALA A 174 -14.34 -14.21 -20.41
CA ALA A 174 -13.53 -15.38 -20.10
C ALA A 174 -12.16 -15.05 -19.44
N GLN A 175 -11.76 -13.78 -19.37
CA GLN A 175 -10.53 -13.32 -18.69
C GLN A 175 -10.78 -12.76 -17.28
N THR A 176 -12.05 -12.68 -16.84
CA THR A 176 -12.41 -12.22 -15.51
C THR A 176 -12.57 -13.39 -14.54
N ASP A 177 -12.48 -13.10 -13.24
CA ASP A 177 -12.61 -14.15 -12.21
C ASP A 177 -14.09 -14.53 -11.97
N TYR A 178 -15.04 -13.75 -12.54
CA TYR A 178 -16.49 -13.92 -12.42
C TYR A 178 -17.16 -13.83 -13.80
N SER A 179 -16.86 -14.80 -14.68
CA SER A 179 -17.33 -14.83 -16.08
C SER A 179 -18.86 -14.77 -16.23
N ASP A 180 -19.59 -15.47 -15.37
CA ASP A 180 -21.06 -15.58 -15.48
C ASP A 180 -21.74 -14.27 -15.09
N VAL A 181 -21.19 -13.59 -14.07
CA VAL A 181 -21.58 -12.25 -13.64
C VAL A 181 -21.30 -11.25 -14.76
N CYS A 182 -20.13 -11.35 -15.39
CA CYS A 182 -19.72 -10.52 -16.53
C CYS A 182 -20.67 -10.67 -17.72
N MET A 183 -21.01 -11.91 -18.09
CA MET A 183 -21.95 -12.19 -19.18
C MET A 183 -23.36 -11.69 -18.87
N ARG A 184 -23.80 -11.76 -17.61
CA ARG A 184 -25.11 -11.25 -17.17
C ARG A 184 -25.19 -9.71 -17.19
N THR A 185 -24.14 -9.00 -16.79
CA THR A 185 -24.17 -7.53 -16.69
C THR A 185 -23.77 -6.81 -17.98
N VAL A 186 -22.83 -7.35 -18.76
CA VAL A 186 -22.28 -6.70 -19.97
C VAL A 186 -22.69 -7.42 -21.26
N GLY A 187 -23.18 -8.67 -21.19
CA GLY A 187 -23.56 -9.46 -22.38
C GLY A 187 -24.76 -8.92 -23.18
N ALA A 188 -25.57 -8.03 -22.59
CA ALA A 188 -26.68 -7.35 -23.27
C ALA A 188 -26.26 -6.08 -24.00
N VAL A 189 -25.01 -5.62 -23.88
CA VAL A 189 -24.51 -4.44 -24.57
C VAL A 189 -24.48 -4.73 -26.07
N ASN A 190 -25.42 -4.13 -26.80
CA ASN A 190 -25.60 -4.34 -28.23
C ASN A 190 -24.57 -3.53 -29.06
N SER A 191 -23.33 -3.47 -28.57
CA SER A 191 -22.21 -2.86 -29.25
C SER A 191 -21.85 -3.68 -30.48
N SER A 192 -21.90 -3.05 -31.65
CA SER A 192 -21.01 -3.40 -32.76
C SER A 192 -19.60 -3.61 -32.20
N ALA A 193 -18.94 -4.68 -32.64
CA ALA A 193 -17.77 -5.27 -31.97
C ALA A 193 -16.46 -4.44 -32.03
N SER A 194 -16.58 -3.12 -32.16
CA SER A 194 -15.54 -2.17 -32.54
C SER A 194 -15.23 -1.11 -31.48
N ASP A 195 -16.01 -0.96 -30.40
CA ASP A 195 -15.71 0.01 -29.34
C ASP A 195 -15.52 -0.63 -27.93
N PRO A 196 -14.25 -0.82 -27.49
CA PRO A 196 -13.92 -1.24 -26.14
C PRO A 196 -14.38 -0.29 -25.03
N ARG A 197 -14.60 1.01 -25.33
CA ARG A 197 -15.05 2.00 -24.34
C ARG A 197 -16.47 1.71 -23.88
N ALA A 198 -17.40 1.39 -24.79
CA ALA A 198 -18.78 1.05 -24.46
C ALA A 198 -18.88 -0.12 -23.46
N LEU A 199 -18.01 -1.14 -23.58
CA LEU A 199 -17.96 -2.28 -22.66
C LEU A 199 -17.46 -1.89 -21.26
N ILE A 200 -16.48 -0.99 -21.18
CA ILE A 200 -15.97 -0.47 -19.90
C ILE A 200 -17.00 0.44 -19.23
N GLN A 201 -17.67 1.30 -19.98
CA GLN A 201 -18.74 2.15 -19.47
C GLN A 201 -19.92 1.32 -18.94
N ALA A 202 -20.33 0.27 -19.66
CA ALA A 202 -21.34 -0.66 -19.19
C ALA A 202 -20.92 -1.40 -17.91
N ALA A 203 -19.65 -1.82 -17.79
CA ALA A 203 -19.14 -2.44 -16.56
C ALA A 203 -19.12 -1.47 -15.37
N PHE A 204 -18.76 -0.19 -15.59
CA PHE A 204 -18.78 0.83 -14.54
C PHE A 204 -20.21 1.21 -14.13
N GLN A 205 -21.12 1.31 -15.09
CA GLN A 205 -22.55 1.55 -14.85
C GLN A 205 -23.15 0.40 -14.04
N ALA A 206 -22.90 -0.85 -14.43
CA ALA A 206 -23.36 -2.02 -13.68
C ALA A 206 -22.80 -2.04 -12.24
N ALA A 207 -21.52 -1.69 -12.04
CA ALA A 207 -20.95 -1.56 -10.70
C ALA A 207 -21.64 -0.44 -9.89
N LEU A 208 -21.97 0.69 -10.52
CA LEU A 208 -22.67 1.81 -9.90
C LEU A 208 -24.11 1.43 -9.50
N ASP A 209 -24.82 0.68 -10.34
CA ASP A 209 -26.20 0.24 -10.07
C ASP A 209 -26.27 -0.79 -8.94
N GLU A 210 -25.30 -1.72 -8.87
CA GLU A 210 -25.17 -2.68 -7.78
C GLU A 210 -24.75 -2.01 -6.44
N VAL A 211 -23.85 -1.01 -6.47
CA VAL A 211 -23.49 -0.22 -5.27
C VAL A 211 -24.66 0.65 -4.80
N ASN A 212 -25.45 1.26 -5.70
CA ASN A 212 -26.69 1.95 -5.31
C ASN A 212 -27.70 0.98 -4.69
N SER A 213 -27.82 -0.24 -5.24
CA SER A 213 -28.65 -1.30 -4.66
C SER A 213 -28.18 -1.70 -3.24
N ALA A 214 -26.87 -1.76 -3.01
CA ALA A 214 -26.30 -1.94 -1.67
C ALA A 214 -26.61 -0.78 -0.70
N VAL A 215 -26.64 0.47 -1.18
CA VAL A 215 -27.11 1.63 -0.36
C VAL A 215 -28.58 1.45 0.04
N HIS A 216 -29.44 1.01 -0.88
CA HIS A 216 -30.85 0.73 -0.56
C HIS A 216 -31.00 -0.43 0.44
N LEU A 217 -30.25 -1.52 0.25
CA LEU A 217 -30.17 -2.64 1.20
C LEU A 217 -29.75 -2.17 2.60
N THR A 218 -28.72 -1.31 2.68
CA THR A 218 -28.21 -0.75 3.94
C THR A 218 -29.33 -0.09 4.74
N ASN A 219 -30.19 0.71 4.10
CA ASN A 219 -31.32 1.35 4.79
C ASN A 219 -32.31 0.30 5.35
N ASN A 220 -32.63 -0.74 4.57
CA ASN A 220 -33.58 -1.78 4.98
C ASN A 220 -33.02 -2.66 6.13
N VAL A 221 -31.78 -3.13 6.00
CA VAL A 221 -31.13 -4.01 7.00
C VAL A 221 -30.83 -3.26 8.29
N SER A 222 -30.55 -1.95 8.23
CA SER A 222 -30.29 -1.11 9.41
C SER A 222 -31.45 -1.07 10.41
N ALA A 223 -32.69 -1.34 9.98
CA ALA A 223 -33.85 -1.44 10.86
C ALA A 223 -33.74 -2.60 11.88
N GLY A 224 -32.95 -3.64 11.57
CA GLY A 224 -32.65 -4.74 12.50
C GLY A 224 -31.61 -4.40 13.56
N ALA A 225 -30.88 -3.28 13.45
CA ALA A 225 -29.81 -2.93 14.36
C ALA A 225 -30.37 -2.51 15.74
N THR A 226 -30.29 -3.40 16.72
CA THR A 226 -30.83 -3.17 18.08
C THR A 226 -29.96 -2.21 18.90
N ASP A 227 -28.64 -2.38 18.86
CA ASP A 227 -27.67 -1.60 19.66
C ASP A 227 -27.10 -0.37 18.93
N GLN A 228 -26.51 0.56 19.69
CA GLN A 228 -25.97 1.81 19.15
C GLN A 228 -24.67 1.62 18.35
N PHE A 229 -23.88 0.58 18.62
CA PHE A 229 -22.66 0.30 17.87
C PHE A 229 -23.00 -0.07 16.43
N ASN A 230 -23.95 -0.99 16.24
CA ASN A 230 -24.38 -1.40 14.91
C ASN A 230 -25.15 -0.29 14.19
N LYS A 231 -25.96 0.52 14.88
CA LYS A 231 -26.57 1.74 14.28
C LYS A 231 -25.51 2.71 13.74
N ASN A 232 -24.42 2.92 14.47
CA ASN A 232 -23.31 3.74 14.00
C ASN A 232 -22.61 3.07 12.80
N ALA A 233 -22.37 1.75 12.85
CA ALA A 233 -21.77 1.00 11.75
C ALA A 233 -22.58 1.06 10.44
N PHE A 234 -23.93 1.09 10.51
CA PHE A 234 -24.77 1.31 9.33
C PHE A 234 -24.66 2.75 8.77
N ALA A 235 -24.48 3.76 9.61
CA ALA A 235 -24.22 5.13 9.16
C ALA A 235 -22.82 5.27 8.52
N ASP A 236 -21.81 4.59 9.09
CA ASP A 236 -20.47 4.48 8.50
C ASP A 236 -20.53 3.75 7.15
N CYS A 237 -21.22 2.61 7.08
CA CYS A 237 -21.44 1.83 5.84
C CYS A 237 -22.05 2.69 4.73
N LYS A 238 -23.13 3.43 5.03
CA LYS A 238 -23.76 4.32 4.05
C LYS A 238 -22.77 5.36 3.51
N SER A 239 -22.00 5.99 4.40
CA SER A 239 -20.96 6.97 4.02
C SER A 239 -19.87 6.35 3.12
N LEU A 240 -19.48 5.09 3.40
CA LEU A 240 -18.52 4.35 2.60
C LEU A 240 -19.04 4.01 1.19
N LEU A 241 -20.31 3.65 1.07
CA LEU A 241 -20.94 3.37 -0.23
C LEU A 241 -21.22 4.65 -1.03
N GLU A 242 -21.48 5.78 -0.35
CA GLU A 242 -21.51 7.10 -1.00
C GLU A 242 -20.12 7.47 -1.57
N TYR A 243 -19.03 7.22 -0.83
CA TYR A 243 -17.68 7.37 -1.40
C TYR A 243 -17.41 6.42 -2.57
N ALA A 244 -17.84 5.16 -2.50
CA ALA A 244 -17.70 4.19 -3.60
C ALA A 244 -18.42 4.66 -4.88
N ASN A 245 -19.64 5.18 -4.74
CA ASN A 245 -20.40 5.78 -5.85
C ASN A 245 -19.68 6.97 -6.49
N GLU A 246 -18.96 7.78 -5.72
CA GLU A 246 -18.15 8.89 -6.25
C GLU A 246 -16.90 8.42 -6.99
N GLU A 247 -16.19 7.39 -6.48
CA GLU A 247 -15.05 6.78 -7.17
C GLU A 247 -15.47 6.17 -8.52
N LEU A 248 -16.64 5.52 -8.57
CA LEU A 248 -17.22 4.97 -9.81
C LEU A 248 -17.56 6.07 -10.82
N ARG A 249 -18.20 7.17 -10.38
CA ARG A 249 -18.49 8.32 -11.25
C ARG A 249 -17.21 8.99 -11.76
N ALA A 250 -16.16 9.08 -10.93
CA ALA A 250 -14.86 9.56 -11.37
C ALA A 250 -14.25 8.66 -12.45
N ALA A 251 -14.32 7.33 -12.29
CA ALA A 251 -13.89 6.37 -13.29
C ALA A 251 -14.64 6.52 -14.62
N MET A 252 -15.96 6.71 -14.59
CA MET A 252 -16.79 6.95 -15.77
C MET A 252 -16.43 8.24 -16.52
N ILE A 253 -16.28 9.36 -15.81
CA ILE A 253 -15.88 10.64 -16.40
C ILE A 253 -14.52 10.55 -17.11
N VAL A 254 -13.61 9.71 -16.59
CA VAL A 254 -12.29 9.49 -17.21
C VAL A 254 -12.34 8.50 -18.37
N SER A 255 -13.20 7.47 -18.33
CA SER A 255 -13.40 6.58 -19.48
C SER A 255 -14.21 7.22 -20.61
N ASP A 256 -14.85 8.38 -20.35
CA ASP A 256 -15.49 9.22 -21.36
C ASP A 256 -14.51 10.03 -22.24
N ASP A 257 -13.21 10.06 -21.92
CA ASP A 257 -12.19 10.66 -22.78
C ASP A 257 -11.57 9.59 -23.70
N ALA A 258 -11.31 9.90 -24.97
CA ALA A 258 -11.01 8.91 -26.01
C ALA A 258 -9.77 8.05 -25.70
N ASP A 259 -8.74 8.68 -25.13
CA ASP A 259 -7.51 8.02 -24.65
C ASP A 259 -7.51 7.83 -23.13
N GLY A 260 -8.60 8.18 -22.46
CA GLY A 260 -8.67 8.35 -21.01
C GLY A 260 -8.36 7.08 -20.25
N VAL A 261 -8.95 5.95 -20.65
CA VAL A 261 -8.65 4.64 -20.03
C VAL A 261 -7.20 4.22 -20.24
N GLY A 262 -6.62 4.46 -21.42
CA GLY A 262 -5.23 4.13 -21.71
C GLY A 262 -4.24 4.94 -20.86
N ARG A 263 -4.44 6.25 -20.78
CA ARG A 263 -3.56 7.18 -20.06
C ARG A 263 -3.75 7.17 -18.54
N ARG A 264 -4.94 6.79 -18.04
CA ARG A 264 -5.34 6.91 -16.62
C ARG A 264 -5.71 5.56 -15.99
N ALA A 265 -5.35 4.43 -16.61
CA ALA A 265 -5.66 3.08 -16.13
C ALA A 265 -5.31 2.89 -14.64
N ASP A 266 -4.16 3.39 -14.19
CA ASP A 266 -3.69 3.26 -12.81
C ASP A 266 -4.54 4.08 -11.82
N ASP A 267 -5.12 5.21 -12.24
CA ASP A 267 -6.08 5.99 -11.45
C ASP A 267 -7.39 5.23 -11.31
N ILE A 268 -7.96 4.82 -12.46
CA ILE A 268 -9.22 4.07 -12.52
C ILE A 268 -9.12 2.79 -11.68
N LYS A 269 -8.01 2.07 -11.77
CA LYS A 269 -7.76 0.86 -10.97
C LYS A 269 -7.66 1.15 -9.47
N ALA A 270 -7.06 2.27 -9.07
CA ALA A 270 -7.02 2.67 -7.67
C ALA A 270 -8.43 2.97 -7.13
N TRP A 271 -9.24 3.70 -7.91
CA TRP A 271 -10.64 4.03 -7.59
C TRP A 271 -11.52 2.79 -7.48
N LEU A 272 -11.49 1.90 -8.49
CA LEU A 272 -12.25 0.64 -8.47
C LEU A 272 -11.79 -0.32 -7.36
N SER A 273 -10.51 -0.32 -6.98
CA SER A 273 -10.08 -1.10 -5.82
C SER A 273 -10.65 -0.50 -4.52
N ALA A 274 -10.64 0.82 -4.38
CA ALA A 274 -11.23 1.49 -3.22
C ALA A 274 -12.74 1.25 -3.07
N VAL A 275 -13.47 1.10 -4.17
CA VAL A 275 -14.89 0.66 -4.17
C VAL A 275 -15.06 -0.68 -3.46
N ILE A 276 -14.21 -1.67 -3.75
CA ILE A 276 -14.21 -2.98 -3.08
C ILE A 276 -13.82 -2.84 -1.60
N THR A 277 -12.76 -2.07 -1.31
CA THR A 277 -12.33 -1.78 0.07
C THR A 277 -13.46 -1.15 0.91
N TYR A 278 -14.24 -0.21 0.34
CA TYR A 278 -15.36 0.44 1.02
C TYR A 278 -16.53 -0.51 1.28
N GLN A 279 -16.85 -1.40 0.32
CA GLN A 279 -17.85 -2.45 0.50
C GLN A 279 -17.46 -3.39 1.65
N GLU A 280 -16.23 -3.89 1.67
CA GLU A 280 -15.74 -4.78 2.73
C GLU A 280 -15.66 -4.09 4.09
N THR A 281 -15.30 -2.80 4.13
CA THR A 281 -15.25 -2.04 5.39
C THR A 281 -16.66 -1.78 5.95
N CYS A 282 -17.67 -1.60 5.10
CA CYS A 282 -19.07 -1.57 5.53
C CYS A 282 -19.44 -2.88 6.24
N ILE A 283 -19.16 -4.03 5.61
CA ILE A 283 -19.53 -5.35 6.12
C ILE A 283 -18.78 -5.67 7.43
N ASP A 284 -17.47 -5.40 7.49
CA ASP A 284 -16.63 -5.65 8.66
C ASP A 284 -16.96 -4.72 9.85
N GLY A 285 -17.60 -3.57 9.60
CA GLY A 285 -18.05 -2.66 10.66
C GLY A 285 -19.22 -3.21 11.49
N ILE A 286 -20.01 -4.13 10.92
CA ILE A 286 -21.20 -4.71 11.55
C ILE A 286 -20.78 -5.89 12.42
N THR A 287 -21.20 -5.92 13.69
CA THR A 287 -20.86 -6.98 14.65
C THR A 287 -22.00 -7.96 14.92
N GLN A 288 -23.23 -7.64 14.53
CA GLN A 288 -24.35 -8.59 14.59
C GLN A 288 -24.29 -9.58 13.42
N PRO A 289 -24.14 -10.91 13.66
CA PRO A 289 -23.86 -11.87 12.60
C PRO A 289 -24.93 -11.96 11.51
N GLU A 290 -26.21 -11.94 11.85
CA GLU A 290 -27.30 -12.03 10.86
C GLU A 290 -27.34 -10.80 9.95
N LEU A 291 -27.09 -9.61 10.50
CA LEU A 291 -27.04 -8.37 9.73
C LEU A 291 -25.76 -8.32 8.86
N GLN A 292 -24.63 -8.81 9.37
CA GLN A 292 -23.38 -8.91 8.62
C GLN A 292 -23.47 -9.91 7.47
N ASP A 293 -24.00 -11.13 7.70
CA ASP A 293 -24.20 -12.13 6.66
C ASP A 293 -25.22 -11.63 5.61
N SER A 294 -26.27 -10.89 6.02
CA SER A 294 -27.21 -10.24 5.08
C SER A 294 -26.55 -9.19 4.19
N MET A 295 -25.75 -8.29 4.77
CA MET A 295 -25.00 -7.28 4.00
C MET A 295 -23.95 -7.94 3.10
N ARG A 296 -23.25 -8.97 3.58
CA ARG A 296 -22.25 -9.70 2.79
C ARG A 296 -22.87 -10.34 1.54
N SER A 297 -24.00 -11.01 1.70
CA SER A 297 -24.73 -11.64 0.59
C SER A 297 -25.24 -10.59 -0.42
N GLY A 298 -25.89 -9.53 0.06
CA GLY A 298 -26.46 -8.50 -0.81
C GLY A 298 -25.44 -7.57 -1.50
N MET A 299 -24.17 -7.61 -1.10
CA MET A 299 -23.07 -6.85 -1.71
C MET A 299 -22.13 -7.70 -2.56
N GLU A 300 -22.32 -9.03 -2.59
CA GLU A 300 -21.47 -9.96 -3.32
C GLU A 300 -21.43 -9.62 -4.83
N THR A 301 -22.58 -9.37 -5.46
CA THR A 301 -22.63 -8.98 -6.88
C THR A 301 -21.90 -7.65 -7.13
N ALA A 302 -22.04 -6.66 -6.26
CA ALA A 302 -21.35 -5.37 -6.38
C ALA A 302 -19.81 -5.55 -6.36
N ALA A 303 -19.31 -6.43 -5.48
CA ALA A 303 -17.89 -6.76 -5.38
C ALA A 303 -17.39 -7.49 -6.64
N GLN A 304 -18.16 -8.45 -7.16
CA GLN A 304 -17.85 -9.24 -8.35
C GLN A 304 -17.85 -8.38 -9.64
N VAL A 305 -18.86 -7.53 -9.81
CA VAL A 305 -18.96 -6.63 -10.98
C VAL A 305 -17.84 -5.59 -10.98
N THR A 306 -17.49 -5.03 -9.81
CA THR A 306 -16.34 -4.13 -9.67
C THR A 306 -15.02 -4.83 -10.04
N SER A 307 -14.87 -6.10 -9.69
CA SER A 307 -13.71 -6.92 -10.10
C SER A 307 -13.60 -7.10 -11.61
N ASN A 308 -14.74 -7.39 -12.26
CA ASN A 308 -14.83 -7.50 -13.72
C ASN A 308 -14.44 -6.17 -14.40
N ALA A 309 -14.90 -5.05 -13.86
CA ALA A 309 -14.50 -3.71 -14.31
C ALA A 309 -12.98 -3.46 -14.20
N ILE A 310 -12.32 -3.89 -13.10
CA ILE A 310 -10.85 -3.80 -12.97
C ILE A 310 -10.17 -4.66 -14.05
N ALA A 311 -10.64 -5.88 -14.27
CA ALA A 311 -10.08 -6.79 -15.27
C ALA A 311 -10.17 -6.22 -16.70
N PHE A 312 -11.26 -5.50 -17.03
CA PHE A 312 -11.41 -4.82 -18.32
C PHE A 312 -10.42 -3.66 -18.49
N VAL A 313 -10.20 -2.88 -17.43
CA VAL A 313 -9.21 -1.77 -17.41
C VAL A 313 -7.79 -2.32 -17.58
N ASP A 314 -7.44 -3.41 -16.90
CA ASP A 314 -6.15 -4.10 -17.07
C ASP A 314 -5.95 -4.60 -18.51
N ALA A 315 -6.98 -5.23 -19.10
CA ALA A 315 -6.94 -5.72 -20.48
C ALA A 315 -6.72 -4.58 -21.49
N LEU A 316 -7.49 -3.48 -21.37
CA LEU A 316 -7.37 -2.36 -22.29
C LEU A 316 -6.07 -1.56 -22.08
N SER A 317 -5.61 -1.38 -20.83
CA SER A 317 -4.30 -0.78 -20.53
C SER A 317 -3.15 -1.57 -21.18
N SER A 318 -3.25 -2.90 -21.15
CA SER A 318 -2.26 -3.80 -21.77
C SER A 318 -2.25 -3.69 -23.30
N LEU A 319 -3.43 -3.52 -23.92
CA LEU A 319 -3.54 -3.25 -25.36
C LEU A 319 -2.94 -1.89 -25.73
N PHE A 320 -3.28 -0.80 -25.03
CA PHE A 320 -2.68 0.52 -25.29
C PHE A 320 -1.14 0.47 -25.21
N LYS A 321 -0.59 -0.19 -24.17
CA LYS A 321 0.86 -0.38 -24.02
C LYS A 321 1.50 -1.21 -25.14
N SER A 322 0.77 -2.12 -25.79
CA SER A 322 1.30 -2.91 -26.92
C SER A 322 1.21 -2.18 -28.26
N PHE A 323 0.25 -1.27 -28.44
CA PHE A 323 0.18 -0.39 -29.61
C PHE A 323 1.20 0.75 -29.55
N ASP A 324 1.38 1.38 -28.39
CA ASP A 324 2.35 2.48 -28.17
C ASP A 324 3.81 2.01 -28.39
N LEU A 325 4.08 0.71 -28.20
CA LEU A 325 5.38 0.08 -28.52
C LEU A 325 5.61 -0.18 -30.02
N ASN A 326 4.59 -0.02 -30.87
CA ASN A 326 4.69 -0.18 -32.33
C ASN A 326 4.39 1.12 -33.10
N SER A 327 3.73 2.11 -32.49
CA SER A 327 3.49 3.41 -33.11
C SER A 327 4.66 4.37 -32.92
N LEU A 328 5.52 4.40 -33.93
CA LEU A 328 6.30 5.57 -34.36
C LEU A 328 7.59 5.87 -33.59
N ASN A 329 8.68 5.33 -34.13
CA ASN A 329 10.02 5.94 -34.07
C ASN A 329 10.07 7.21 -34.96
N ILE A 330 9.14 8.16 -34.74
CA ILE A 330 9.10 9.45 -35.45
C ILE A 330 9.76 10.53 -34.59
N THR A 331 10.86 11.05 -35.11
CA THR A 331 11.42 12.34 -34.71
C THR A 331 10.49 13.47 -35.19
N THR A 332 9.44 13.80 -34.44
CA THR A 332 8.58 14.95 -34.71
C THR A 332 9.33 16.25 -34.44
N SER A 333 10.10 16.69 -35.44
CA SER A 333 10.65 18.04 -35.54
C SER A 333 9.54 19.06 -35.81
N GLY A 334 8.64 19.24 -34.84
CA GLY A 334 7.72 20.37 -34.80
C GLY A 334 8.49 21.63 -34.39
N ARG A 335 8.49 22.66 -35.24
CA ARG A 335 9.16 23.95 -34.95
C ARG A 335 8.66 24.53 -33.62
N ARG A 336 9.48 24.45 -32.57
CA ARG A 336 9.24 25.08 -31.28
C ARG A 336 9.47 26.59 -31.41
N LEU A 337 8.40 27.33 -31.73
CA LEU A 337 8.40 28.79 -31.67
C LEU A 337 8.80 29.23 -30.25
N LEU A 338 9.81 30.11 -30.19
CA LEU A 338 10.40 30.56 -28.94
C LEU A 338 9.44 31.51 -28.21
N SER A 339 8.81 30.99 -27.16
CA SER A 339 8.06 31.76 -26.17
C SER A 339 8.31 31.14 -24.78
N GLU A 340 8.84 31.97 -23.89
CA GLU A 340 9.20 31.81 -22.47
C GLU A 340 8.93 30.46 -21.76
N GLU A 341 10.02 29.79 -21.37
CA GLU A 341 10.18 28.88 -20.21
C GLU A 341 9.05 27.86 -19.86
N VAL A 342 8.42 27.25 -20.85
CA VAL A 342 7.59 26.04 -20.63
C VAL A 342 8.47 24.79 -20.67
N GLY A 343 8.58 24.05 -19.55
CA GLY A 343 9.29 22.75 -19.57
C GLY A 343 9.61 22.00 -18.27
N LYS A 344 9.06 22.35 -17.09
CA LYS A 344 9.45 21.67 -15.81
C LYS A 344 8.33 21.00 -15.01
N TYR A 345 7.07 21.15 -15.43
CA TYR A 345 5.88 20.70 -14.69
C TYR A 345 4.73 20.36 -15.65
N PRO A 346 3.86 19.37 -15.36
CA PRO A 346 2.75 19.00 -16.24
C PRO A 346 1.69 20.09 -16.42
N THR A 347 0.91 19.95 -17.49
CA THR A 347 -0.21 20.85 -17.85
C THR A 347 -1.36 20.82 -16.84
N TRP A 348 -1.63 19.67 -16.22
CA TRP A 348 -2.67 19.53 -15.18
C TRP A 348 -2.27 20.13 -13.82
N LEU A 349 -0.97 20.35 -13.57
CA LEU A 349 -0.51 20.97 -12.32
C LEU A 349 -0.75 22.47 -12.37
N ALA A 350 -1.61 22.99 -11.49
CA ALA A 350 -2.05 24.37 -11.51
C ALA A 350 -0.89 25.38 -11.35
N ALA A 351 -1.04 26.56 -11.98
CA ALA A 351 0.07 27.49 -12.14
C ALA A 351 0.66 28.05 -10.84
N HIS A 352 -0.11 28.08 -9.74
CA HIS A 352 0.38 28.50 -8.43
C HIS A 352 1.13 27.36 -7.72
N ASP A 353 0.80 26.08 -7.92
CA ASP A 353 1.53 24.95 -7.34
C ASP A 353 2.93 24.85 -7.96
N ARG A 354 3.03 25.15 -9.27
CA ARG A 354 4.32 25.35 -9.95
C ARG A 354 5.13 26.48 -9.30
N LYS A 355 4.49 27.58 -8.88
CA LYS A 355 5.14 28.68 -8.13
C LYS A 355 5.50 28.27 -6.70
N LEU A 356 4.72 27.41 -6.04
CA LEU A 356 5.00 26.89 -4.70
C LEU A 356 6.26 25.99 -4.70
N LEU A 357 6.37 25.14 -5.72
CA LEU A 357 7.54 24.30 -5.95
C LEU A 357 8.77 25.12 -6.36
N ALA A 358 8.60 26.16 -7.19
CA ALA A 358 9.66 27.13 -7.48
C ALA A 358 10.06 27.97 -6.25
N ALA A 359 9.14 28.21 -5.31
CA ALA A 359 9.44 28.91 -4.06
C ALA A 359 10.32 28.09 -3.09
N GLN A 360 10.47 26.77 -3.29
CA GLN A 360 11.53 26.00 -2.61
C GLN A 360 12.94 26.56 -2.91
N SER A 361 13.12 27.25 -4.05
CA SER A 361 14.38 27.92 -4.41
C SER A 361 14.59 29.28 -3.71
N ARG A 362 13.61 29.79 -2.93
CA ARG A 362 13.70 31.09 -2.22
C ARG A 362 13.29 31.05 -0.73
N GLY A 363 13.13 29.86 -0.16
CA GLY A 363 13.35 29.63 1.28
C GLY A 363 12.18 29.81 2.25
N GLN A 364 11.04 30.41 1.88
CA GLN A 364 9.85 30.46 2.76
C GLN A 364 8.54 30.10 2.03
N LEU A 365 7.97 28.97 2.44
CA LEU A 365 6.60 28.58 2.15
C LEU A 365 5.66 29.46 2.99
N ARG A 366 4.85 30.31 2.36
CA ARG A 366 3.84 31.11 3.06
C ARG A 366 2.59 30.26 3.31
N PRO A 367 2.18 29.98 4.57
CA PRO A 367 0.93 29.29 4.83
C PRO A 367 -0.28 30.19 4.54
N ASN A 368 -1.41 29.58 4.19
CA ASN A 368 -2.70 30.25 4.11
C ASN A 368 -3.21 30.61 5.51
N VAL A 369 -3.05 29.70 6.46
CA VAL A 369 -3.48 29.85 7.85
C VAL A 369 -2.49 29.22 8.82
N VAL A 370 -2.37 29.81 10.00
CA VAL A 370 -1.51 29.35 11.10
C VAL A 370 -2.36 28.91 12.28
N VAL A 371 -2.09 27.74 12.83
CA VAL A 371 -2.72 27.19 14.04
C VAL A 371 -1.71 27.25 15.17
N ALA A 372 -2.07 27.88 16.29
CA ALA A 372 -1.20 28.02 17.46
C ALA A 372 -2.02 28.10 18.76
N GLN A 373 -1.75 27.20 19.71
CA GLN A 373 -2.48 27.11 20.98
C GLN A 373 -2.26 28.35 21.87
N ASP A 374 -1.11 29.01 21.73
CA ASP A 374 -0.73 30.24 22.43
C ASP A 374 -1.44 31.51 21.91
N GLY A 375 -2.23 31.41 20.84
CA GLY A 375 -2.91 32.55 20.20
C GLY A 375 -2.04 33.35 19.22
N SER A 376 -0.80 32.94 18.94
CA SER A 376 0.11 33.59 17.98
C SER A 376 -0.13 33.19 16.51
N GLY A 377 -1.35 32.75 16.19
CA GLY A 377 -1.80 32.27 14.88
C GLY A 377 -3.25 32.65 14.61
N ASN A 378 -3.77 32.29 13.44
CA ASN A 378 -5.16 32.57 13.05
C ASN A 378 -6.18 31.75 13.86
N PHE A 379 -5.83 30.52 14.25
CA PHE A 379 -6.71 29.58 14.94
C PHE A 379 -6.00 28.91 16.13
N LYS A 380 -6.77 28.47 17.14
CA LYS A 380 -6.25 27.71 18.28
C LYS A 380 -6.33 26.18 18.09
N SER A 381 -7.21 25.70 17.20
CA SER A 381 -7.36 24.27 16.86
C SER A 381 -7.20 24.03 15.35
N ILE A 382 -6.87 22.80 14.97
CA ILE A 382 -6.80 22.38 13.57
C ILE A 382 -8.21 22.31 12.98
N ASN A 383 -9.19 21.86 13.75
CA ASN A 383 -10.59 21.80 13.31
C ASN A 383 -11.17 23.18 12.95
N ASP A 384 -10.81 24.26 13.67
CA ASP A 384 -11.23 25.61 13.30
C ASP A 384 -10.62 26.05 11.96
N ALA A 385 -9.33 25.77 11.75
CA ALA A 385 -8.63 26.10 10.50
C ALA A 385 -9.18 25.34 9.29
N LEU A 386 -9.59 24.07 9.47
CA LEU A 386 -10.26 23.28 8.44
C LEU A 386 -11.69 23.80 8.17
N ARG A 387 -12.47 24.11 9.21
CA ARG A 387 -13.82 24.72 9.05
C ARG A 387 -13.78 26.08 8.35
N ALA A 388 -12.69 26.83 8.50
CA ALA A 388 -12.47 28.11 7.84
C ALA A 388 -11.91 28.00 6.40
N MET A 389 -11.63 26.79 5.91
CA MET A 389 -11.19 26.59 4.53
C MET A 389 -12.31 26.97 3.55
N PRO A 390 -12.05 27.75 2.49
CA PRO A 390 -13.06 28.08 1.49
C PRO A 390 -13.60 26.82 0.79
N LYS A 391 -14.93 26.68 0.69
CA LYS A 391 -15.61 25.56 -0.01
C LYS A 391 -15.14 25.32 -1.45
N ARG A 392 -14.56 26.34 -2.08
CA ARG A 392 -13.85 26.23 -3.35
C ARG A 392 -12.50 26.91 -3.17
N TYR A 393 -11.43 26.13 -3.21
CA TYR A 393 -10.06 26.62 -3.24
C TYR A 393 -9.36 26.03 -4.47
N SER A 394 -8.79 26.90 -5.32
CA SER A 394 -7.96 26.44 -6.43
C SER A 394 -6.53 26.30 -5.94
N GLY A 395 -6.09 25.06 -5.70
CA GLY A 395 -4.71 24.76 -5.37
C GLY A 395 -4.44 24.07 -4.05
N ARG A 396 -3.15 24.03 -3.70
CA ARG A 396 -2.68 23.50 -2.40
C ARG A 396 -2.96 24.48 -1.26
N TYR A 397 -3.90 24.14 -0.38
CA TYR A 397 -4.22 24.93 0.82
C TYR A 397 -3.25 24.58 1.96
N VAL A 398 -2.40 25.53 2.34
CA VAL A 398 -1.28 25.31 3.27
C VAL A 398 -1.66 25.72 4.70
N ILE A 399 -1.63 24.75 5.62
CA ILE A 399 -1.90 24.92 7.05
C ILE A 399 -0.60 24.71 7.84
N TYR A 400 -0.13 25.76 8.53
CA TYR A 400 1.00 25.64 9.46
C TYR A 400 0.48 25.42 10.87
N VAL A 401 0.88 24.34 11.54
CA VAL A 401 0.50 24.01 12.91
C VAL A 401 1.73 24.12 13.81
N LYS A 402 1.79 25.13 14.68
CA LYS A 402 2.94 25.35 15.59
C LYS A 402 3.13 24.20 16.58
N ALA A 403 4.23 24.23 17.32
CA ALA A 403 4.47 23.31 18.42
C ALA A 403 3.33 23.38 19.46
N GLY A 404 2.84 22.21 19.88
CA GLY A 404 1.67 22.05 20.74
C GLY A 404 1.19 20.60 20.79
N ILE A 405 0.38 20.29 21.81
CA ILE A 405 -0.32 19.01 21.94
C ILE A 405 -1.81 19.28 21.72
N TYR A 406 -2.26 18.96 20.53
CA TYR A 406 -3.61 19.18 20.02
C TYR A 406 -4.48 17.98 20.39
N LYS A 407 -5.21 18.10 21.51
CA LYS A 407 -6.17 17.08 21.99
C LYS A 407 -7.50 17.20 21.24
N GLU A 408 -7.49 16.80 19.97
CA GLU A 408 -8.65 16.89 19.09
C GLU A 408 -8.73 15.68 18.14
N TYR A 409 -9.95 15.31 17.75
CA TYR A 409 -10.19 14.37 16.66
C TYR A 409 -10.36 15.20 15.38
N VAL A 410 -9.54 14.94 14.37
CA VAL A 410 -9.50 15.74 13.13
C VAL A 410 -9.93 14.89 11.95
N MET A 411 -10.77 15.44 11.08
CA MET A 411 -11.16 14.82 9.82
C MET A 411 -10.99 15.82 8.68
N VAL A 412 -10.08 15.51 7.75
CA VAL A 412 -9.94 16.21 6.47
C VAL A 412 -10.92 15.56 5.49
N THR A 413 -12.10 16.14 5.34
CA THR A 413 -13.21 15.61 4.54
C THR A 413 -12.92 15.64 3.03
N LYS A 414 -13.76 14.98 2.23
CA LYS A 414 -13.51 14.77 0.79
C LYS A 414 -13.60 16.04 -0.07
N ASP A 415 -14.25 17.08 0.43
CA ASP A 415 -14.27 18.43 -0.12
C ASP A 415 -12.98 19.23 0.18
N MET A 416 -12.19 18.82 1.19
CA MET A 416 -10.93 19.46 1.60
C MET A 416 -9.73 18.92 0.81
N ASN A 417 -9.80 19.04 -0.53
CA ASN A 417 -8.75 18.54 -1.43
C ASN A 417 -7.49 19.41 -1.42
N GLN A 418 -6.35 18.78 -1.74
CA GLN A 418 -5.02 19.38 -1.84
C GLN A 418 -4.52 20.10 -0.57
N VAL A 419 -5.03 19.78 0.62
CA VAL A 419 -4.51 20.35 1.87
C VAL A 419 -3.07 19.91 2.12
N PHE A 420 -2.19 20.85 2.43
CA PHE A 420 -0.83 20.59 2.92
C PHE A 420 -0.67 21.12 4.33
N MET A 421 -0.61 20.20 5.30
CA MET A 421 -0.41 20.51 6.71
C MET A 421 1.06 20.27 7.10
N TYR A 422 1.68 21.20 7.82
CA TYR A 422 3.02 20.98 8.36
C TYR A 422 3.18 21.54 9.77
N GLY A 423 4.09 20.93 10.53
CA GLY A 423 4.38 21.34 11.90
C GLY A 423 5.85 21.55 12.23
N ASP A 424 6.10 21.95 13.48
CA ASP A 424 7.41 22.32 14.04
C ASP A 424 8.32 21.13 14.36
N GLY A 425 7.92 19.92 13.98
CA GLY A 425 8.63 18.66 14.20
C GLY A 425 7.69 17.57 14.73
N PRO A 426 7.89 16.29 14.35
CA PRO A 426 6.98 15.17 14.69
C PRO A 426 6.98 14.76 16.18
N ARG A 427 7.71 15.49 17.02
CA ARG A 427 7.71 15.38 18.49
C ARG A 427 7.33 16.70 19.18
N ARG A 428 7.00 17.75 18.41
CA ARG A 428 6.70 19.10 18.88
C ARG A 428 5.28 19.51 18.53
N THR A 429 4.83 19.20 17.32
CA THR A 429 3.43 19.34 16.89
C THR A 429 2.79 17.96 16.88
N ILE A 430 1.90 17.68 17.83
CA ILE A 430 1.28 16.36 18.02
C ILE A 430 -0.23 16.50 18.09
N VAL A 431 -0.98 15.76 17.26
CA VAL A 431 -2.43 15.57 17.41
C VAL A 431 -2.67 14.26 18.15
N THR A 432 -3.47 14.29 19.23
CA THR A 432 -3.64 13.13 20.12
C THR A 432 -5.09 12.87 20.53
N GLY A 433 -5.47 11.59 20.55
CA GLY A 433 -6.77 11.09 21.00
C GLY A 433 -6.63 9.77 21.76
N SER A 434 -7.75 9.17 22.15
CA SER A 434 -7.83 7.93 22.94
C SER A 434 -9.08 7.08 22.69
N LYS A 435 -9.89 7.38 21.66
CA LYS A 435 -10.99 6.51 21.22
C LYS A 435 -10.44 5.12 20.87
N ASN A 436 -11.23 4.09 21.17
CA ASN A 436 -10.82 2.69 21.03
C ASN A 436 -12.05 1.76 20.97
N PHE A 437 -11.83 0.52 20.54
CA PHE A 437 -12.87 -0.48 20.36
C PHE A 437 -13.53 -0.95 21.67
N VAL A 438 -12.74 -1.13 22.74
CA VAL A 438 -13.24 -1.58 24.05
C VAL A 438 -14.29 -0.61 24.63
N ASP A 439 -14.11 0.68 24.39
CA ASP A 439 -15.04 1.73 24.83
C ASP A 439 -16.20 1.96 23.84
N GLY A 440 -16.49 0.99 22.96
CA GLY A 440 -17.68 0.98 22.10
C GLY A 440 -17.56 1.80 20.80
N VAL A 441 -16.34 2.11 20.34
CA VAL A 441 -16.11 2.86 19.10
C VAL A 441 -15.55 1.93 18.02
N GLY A 442 -16.30 1.72 16.93
CA GLY A 442 -15.84 0.92 15.78
C GLY A 442 -14.50 1.41 15.21
N THR A 443 -13.62 0.48 14.81
CA THR A 443 -12.20 0.74 14.52
C THR A 443 -11.94 1.96 13.63
N MET A 444 -12.70 2.13 12.54
CA MET A 444 -12.61 3.28 11.63
C MET A 444 -12.76 4.64 12.35
N ASN A 445 -13.63 4.70 13.36
CA ASN A 445 -13.97 5.90 14.12
C ASN A 445 -13.12 6.11 15.37
N THR A 446 -12.20 5.18 15.67
CA THR A 446 -11.17 5.36 16.71
C THR A 446 -10.06 6.33 16.27
N ALA A 447 -9.95 6.61 14.97
CA ALA A 447 -8.92 7.44 14.37
C ALA A 447 -8.82 8.83 15.03
N THR A 448 -7.64 9.15 15.55
CA THR A 448 -7.32 10.50 16.07
C THR A 448 -7.25 11.51 14.92
N PHE A 449 -6.64 11.14 13.80
CA PHE A 449 -6.61 11.95 12.58
C PHE A 449 -7.10 11.09 11.41
N ALA A 450 -8.07 11.58 10.64
CA ALA A 450 -8.64 10.93 9.47
C ALA A 450 -8.49 11.80 8.22
N VAL A 451 -8.11 11.19 7.10
CA VAL A 451 -7.87 11.89 5.82
C VAL A 451 -8.69 11.24 4.72
N VAL A 452 -9.54 12.03 4.07
CA VAL A 452 -10.39 11.65 2.92
C VAL A 452 -10.11 12.53 1.71
N GLY A 453 -9.82 13.82 1.92
CA GLY A 453 -9.47 14.75 0.84
C GLY A 453 -8.23 14.33 0.03
N GLN A 454 -8.37 14.25 -1.29
CA GLN A 454 -7.35 13.84 -2.25
C GLN A 454 -6.14 14.77 -2.23
N GLY A 455 -4.93 14.21 -2.41
CA GLY A 455 -3.69 14.99 -2.52
C GLY A 455 -3.26 15.65 -1.20
N PHE A 456 -3.76 15.14 -0.08
CA PHE A 456 -3.37 15.56 1.26
C PHE A 456 -1.87 15.30 1.51
N ILE A 457 -1.21 16.28 2.12
CA ILE A 457 0.18 16.14 2.55
C ILE A 457 0.28 16.49 4.02
N ALA A 458 0.97 15.65 4.80
CA ALA A 458 1.47 16.02 6.13
C ALA A 458 3.00 16.05 6.16
N LYS A 459 3.58 17.06 6.83
CA LYS A 459 5.02 17.15 7.06
C LYS A 459 5.37 17.50 8.51
N SER A 460 6.28 16.74 9.11
CA SER A 460 6.87 17.08 10.42
C SER A 460 5.84 17.21 11.55
N MET A 461 4.85 16.31 11.58
CA MET A 461 3.79 16.23 12.59
C MET A 461 3.70 14.83 13.21
N GLY A 462 3.28 14.77 14.47
CA GLY A 462 2.93 13.54 15.17
C GLY A 462 1.42 13.31 15.23
N PHE A 463 1.01 12.07 15.10
CA PHE A 463 -0.36 11.58 15.27
C PHE A 463 -0.30 10.44 16.30
N SER A 464 -1.08 10.52 17.37
CA SER A 464 -1.02 9.51 18.43
C SER A 464 -2.38 9.11 19.00
N ASN A 465 -2.57 7.81 19.22
CA ASN A 465 -3.67 7.30 20.03
C ASN A 465 -3.12 6.72 21.33
N THR A 466 -3.57 7.26 22.47
CA THR A 466 -3.04 6.95 23.81
C THR A 466 -3.90 5.96 24.59
N ALA A 467 -4.85 5.26 23.95
CA ALA A 467 -5.75 4.31 24.63
C ALA A 467 -5.00 3.15 25.34
N GLY A 468 -3.88 2.69 24.77
CA GLY A 468 -3.05 1.62 25.35
C GLY A 468 -3.44 0.21 24.89
N ALA A 469 -2.55 -0.77 25.10
CA ALA A 469 -2.71 -2.14 24.60
C ALA A 469 -3.98 -2.86 25.10
N ILE A 470 -4.42 -2.56 26.34
CA ILE A 470 -5.62 -3.14 26.96
C ILE A 470 -6.94 -2.68 26.31
N LYS A 471 -6.90 -1.63 25.47
CA LYS A 471 -8.07 -1.06 24.79
C LYS A 471 -8.27 -1.59 23.37
N HIS A 472 -7.48 -2.58 22.95
CA HIS A 472 -7.48 -3.17 21.62
C HIS A 472 -7.35 -2.10 20.50
N GLN A 473 -8.15 -2.19 19.44
CA GLN A 473 -8.03 -1.36 18.24
C GLN A 473 -8.18 0.13 18.59
N ALA A 474 -7.15 0.93 18.27
CA ALA A 474 -7.07 2.34 18.65
C ALA A 474 -6.21 3.12 17.64
N VAL A 475 -6.84 3.58 16.56
CA VAL A 475 -6.16 4.18 15.40
C VAL A 475 -5.61 5.57 15.70
N ALA A 476 -4.34 5.81 15.37
CA ALA A 476 -3.70 7.12 15.45
C ALA A 476 -3.94 7.94 14.17
N LEU A 477 -3.77 7.31 13.00
CA LEU A 477 -3.97 7.91 11.70
C LEU A 477 -4.72 6.95 10.78
N ARG A 478 -5.82 7.42 10.17
CA ARG A 478 -6.54 6.74 9.07
C ARG A 478 -6.43 7.56 7.80
N VAL A 479 -6.13 6.90 6.68
CA VAL A 479 -6.00 7.54 5.37
C VAL A 479 -6.81 6.76 4.34
N GLN A 480 -7.77 7.43 3.72
CA GLN A 480 -8.62 6.97 2.62
C GLN A 480 -8.66 8.03 1.51
N ALA A 481 -7.49 8.59 1.21
CA ALA A 481 -7.30 9.68 0.28
C ALA A 481 -6.28 9.27 -0.78
N ASP A 482 -6.62 9.48 -2.05
CA ASP A 482 -5.72 9.19 -3.15
C ASP A 482 -4.59 10.23 -3.26
N MET A 483 -3.41 9.79 -3.69
CA MET A 483 -2.20 10.60 -3.76
C MET A 483 -1.82 11.27 -2.42
N ALA A 484 -2.11 10.61 -1.29
CA ALA A 484 -1.79 11.13 0.04
C ALA A 484 -0.31 10.89 0.41
N ALA A 485 0.38 11.90 0.93
CA ALA A 485 1.81 11.83 1.27
C ALA A 485 2.14 12.29 2.70
N PHE A 486 3.03 11.55 3.37
CA PHE A 486 3.48 11.84 4.74
C PHE A 486 5.01 11.87 4.79
N PHE A 487 5.59 13.00 5.25
CA PHE A 487 7.04 13.19 5.29
C PHE A 487 7.55 13.62 6.67
N ASN A 488 8.53 12.90 7.20
CA ASN A 488 9.07 13.16 8.55
C ASN A 488 7.96 13.18 9.61
N CYS A 489 6.92 12.35 9.44
CA CYS A 489 5.79 12.24 10.37
C CYS A 489 6.03 11.15 11.42
N ARG A 490 5.23 11.17 12.48
CA ARG A 490 5.23 10.09 13.47
C ARG A 490 3.80 9.60 13.73
N MET A 491 3.64 8.29 13.79
CA MET A 491 2.39 7.60 14.09
C MET A 491 2.64 6.68 15.29
N ASP A 492 2.08 7.01 16.45
CA ASP A 492 2.29 6.27 17.69
C ASP A 492 0.97 5.71 18.25
N GLY A 493 0.92 4.40 18.47
CA GLY A 493 -0.20 3.74 19.12
C GLY A 493 0.22 2.41 19.73
N TYR A 494 -0.74 1.48 19.79
CA TYR A 494 -0.52 0.08 20.14
C TYR A 494 -1.10 -0.78 19.01
N GLN A 495 -2.27 -1.38 19.22
CA GLN A 495 -2.98 -2.13 18.20
C GLN A 495 -3.61 -1.15 17.17
N ASP A 496 -3.57 -1.51 15.88
CA ASP A 496 -4.21 -0.78 14.77
C ASP A 496 -3.71 0.68 14.60
N THR A 497 -2.43 0.95 14.85
CA THR A 497 -1.89 2.34 14.90
C THR A 497 -2.10 3.14 13.61
N LEU A 498 -1.75 2.57 12.45
CA LEU A 498 -1.83 3.23 11.14
C LEU A 498 -2.78 2.45 10.22
N TYR A 499 -3.95 3.02 9.97
CA TYR A 499 -4.95 2.48 9.05
C TYR A 499 -4.73 3.09 7.65
N VAL A 500 -3.94 2.39 6.84
CA VAL A 500 -3.73 2.68 5.42
C VAL A 500 -4.93 2.16 4.61
N HIS A 501 -6.10 2.76 4.86
CA HIS A 501 -7.43 2.21 4.52
C HIS A 501 -7.62 1.93 3.03
N ALA A 502 -7.57 2.94 2.16
CA ALA A 502 -7.85 2.80 0.72
C ALA A 502 -6.97 3.74 -0.15
N LEU A 503 -7.03 3.57 -1.48
CA LEU A 503 -6.38 4.42 -2.50
C LEU A 503 -4.83 4.44 -2.43
N ARG A 504 -4.14 5.33 -3.16
CA ARG A 504 -2.66 5.35 -3.23
C ARG A 504 -2.04 6.26 -2.18
N GLN A 505 -1.04 5.74 -1.46
CA GLN A 505 -0.44 6.42 -0.30
C GLN A 505 1.09 6.29 -0.25
N PHE A 506 1.78 7.35 0.18
CA PHE A 506 3.23 7.36 0.33
C PHE A 506 3.69 7.90 1.68
N TYR A 507 4.50 7.13 2.40
CA TYR A 507 5.05 7.51 3.70
C TYR A 507 6.57 7.49 3.62
N ARG A 508 7.24 8.59 3.97
CA ARG A 508 8.70 8.67 3.89
C ARG A 508 9.36 9.35 5.09
N ASN A 509 10.46 8.75 5.54
CA ASN A 509 11.20 9.17 6.75
C ASN A 509 10.30 9.23 7.99
N CYS A 510 9.22 8.44 8.03
CA CYS A 510 8.28 8.42 9.13
C CYS A 510 8.75 7.46 10.24
N ILE A 511 8.26 7.69 11.46
CA ILE A 511 8.37 6.73 12.57
C ILE A 511 6.98 6.17 12.84
N ILE A 512 6.80 4.85 12.74
CA ILE A 512 5.54 4.18 13.03
C ILE A 512 5.78 3.22 14.20
N SER A 513 5.00 3.33 15.28
CA SER A 513 5.15 2.47 16.47
C SER A 513 3.83 1.88 16.96
N GLY A 514 3.81 0.56 17.17
CA GLY A 514 2.62 -0.19 17.60
C GLY A 514 2.93 -1.63 17.97
N THR A 515 1.90 -2.48 18.11
CA THR A 515 2.00 -3.86 18.59
C THR A 515 1.34 -4.89 17.66
N VAL A 516 0.01 -4.97 17.69
CA VAL A 516 -0.81 -5.89 16.89
C VAL A 516 -1.32 -5.13 15.66
N ASP A 517 -1.13 -5.71 14.48
CA ASP A 517 -1.65 -5.25 13.19
C ASP A 517 -1.46 -3.75 12.93
N PHE A 518 -0.34 -3.19 13.41
CA PHE A 518 -0.24 -1.74 13.59
C PHE A 518 -0.02 -0.95 12.29
N ILE A 519 0.10 -1.64 11.15
CA ILE A 519 0.01 -1.10 9.79
C ILE A 519 -0.95 -1.99 8.99
N PHE A 520 -2.19 -1.55 8.81
CA PHE A 520 -3.28 -2.38 8.26
C PHE A 520 -4.21 -1.59 7.34
N GLY A 521 -5.05 -2.31 6.60
CA GLY A 521 -5.92 -1.75 5.56
C GLY A 521 -5.62 -2.30 4.17
N ASP A 522 -6.24 -1.69 3.17
CA ASP A 522 -6.24 -2.18 1.79
C ASP A 522 -5.95 -1.07 0.76
N SER A 523 -5.14 -0.09 1.16
CA SER A 523 -4.54 0.86 0.21
C SER A 523 -3.46 0.20 -0.68
N ALA A 524 -3.07 0.91 -1.74
CA ALA A 524 -1.77 0.76 -2.39
C ALA A 524 -0.78 1.72 -1.68
N ALA A 525 -0.11 1.21 -0.64
CA ALA A 525 0.76 2.02 0.23
C ALA A 525 2.23 1.62 0.13
N VAL A 526 3.11 2.61 -0.03
CA VAL A 526 4.57 2.42 0.08
C VAL A 526 5.11 3.21 1.27
N LEU A 527 5.70 2.51 2.24
CA LEU A 527 6.47 3.08 3.34
C LEU A 527 7.95 2.98 2.98
N GLN A 528 8.62 4.11 2.79
CA GLN A 528 9.99 4.17 2.31
C GLN A 528 10.93 4.90 3.29
N ASN A 529 12.06 4.27 3.63
CA ASN A 529 13.05 4.83 4.55
C ASN A 529 12.46 5.21 5.93
N CYS A 530 11.44 4.47 6.36
CA CYS A 530 10.78 4.65 7.65
C CYS A 530 11.46 3.82 8.76
N LEU A 531 11.28 4.25 10.00
CA LEU A 531 11.60 3.47 11.19
C LEU A 531 10.31 2.85 11.75
N ILE A 532 10.22 1.52 11.67
CA ILE A 532 9.13 0.71 12.17
C ILE A 532 9.55 0.18 13.54
N VAL A 533 8.85 0.61 14.59
CA VAL A 533 9.19 0.34 16.00
C VAL A 533 8.14 -0.57 16.62
N VAL A 534 8.49 -1.84 16.77
CA VAL A 534 7.62 -2.84 17.41
C VAL A 534 7.69 -2.65 18.91
N ARG A 535 6.56 -2.31 19.54
CA ARG A 535 6.47 -2.00 20.97
C ARG A 535 6.25 -3.27 21.78
N ARG A 536 6.48 -3.20 23.10
CA ARG A 536 6.04 -4.25 24.02
C ARG A 536 4.51 -4.28 24.10
N PRO A 537 3.85 -5.43 23.81
CA PRO A 537 2.41 -5.63 23.99
C PRO A 537 2.11 -6.07 25.43
N MET A 538 0.87 -6.53 25.66
CA MET A 538 0.53 -7.28 26.89
C MET A 538 1.22 -8.65 26.91
N ASP A 539 1.37 -9.26 28.09
CA ASP A 539 2.16 -10.49 28.27
C ASP A 539 1.59 -11.72 27.54
N ASN A 540 0.28 -11.72 27.29
CA ASN A 540 -0.46 -12.75 26.55
C ASN A 540 -0.66 -12.41 25.05
N GLN A 541 0.03 -11.39 24.53
CA GLN A 541 -0.08 -10.94 23.15
C GLN A 541 1.21 -11.17 22.37
N GLN A 542 1.07 -11.14 21.05
CA GLN A 542 2.15 -11.25 20.06
C GLN A 542 2.08 -10.05 19.13
N ASN A 543 3.20 -9.65 18.54
CA ASN A 543 3.23 -8.50 17.63
C ASN A 543 3.11 -8.93 16.17
N THR A 544 2.37 -8.15 15.40
CA THR A 544 2.25 -8.28 13.94
C THR A 544 2.42 -6.89 13.33
N ILE A 545 3.42 -6.73 12.45
CA ILE A 545 3.70 -5.42 11.84
C ILE A 545 2.62 -5.07 10.82
N THR A 546 2.23 -6.03 9.96
CA THR A 546 1.21 -5.80 8.93
C THR A 546 0.00 -6.71 9.03
N ALA A 547 -1.15 -6.16 8.61
CA ALA A 547 -2.38 -6.89 8.33
C ALA A 547 -3.06 -6.32 7.07
N HIS A 548 -2.59 -6.72 5.89
CA HIS A 548 -3.12 -6.19 4.62
C HIS A 548 -4.46 -6.85 4.26
N GLY A 549 -5.44 -6.04 3.86
CA GLY A 549 -6.86 -6.38 3.79
C GLY A 549 -7.42 -6.71 2.40
N ARG A 550 -6.58 -7.01 1.40
CA ARG A 550 -7.06 -7.30 0.02
C ARG A 550 -7.99 -8.50 -0.06
N THR A 551 -9.18 -8.32 -0.63
CA THR A 551 -10.21 -9.37 -0.72
C THR A 551 -10.32 -10.01 -2.10
N GLN A 552 -9.72 -9.42 -3.13
CA GLN A 552 -9.79 -9.92 -4.50
C GLN A 552 -8.44 -9.91 -5.24
N ALA A 553 -8.30 -10.79 -6.23
CA ALA A 553 -7.03 -11.00 -6.92
C ALA A 553 -6.60 -9.80 -7.81
N LYS A 554 -7.57 -9.16 -8.49
CA LYS A 554 -7.36 -8.11 -9.50
C LYS A 554 -7.01 -6.73 -8.91
N GLU A 555 -7.34 -6.49 -7.65
CA GLU A 555 -7.14 -5.20 -6.97
C GLU A 555 -5.68 -4.71 -7.08
N GLY A 556 -5.52 -3.39 -7.27
CA GLY A 556 -4.22 -2.72 -7.34
C GLY A 556 -3.50 -2.57 -6.00
N THR A 557 -4.12 -3.02 -4.90
CA THR A 557 -3.76 -2.67 -3.52
C THR A 557 -2.67 -3.56 -2.94
N GLY A 558 -1.97 -3.08 -1.91
CA GLY A 558 -0.85 -3.81 -1.31
C GLY A 558 -0.01 -2.90 -0.44
N LEU A 559 0.66 -3.51 0.54
CA LEU A 559 1.52 -2.82 1.48
C LEU A 559 3.00 -3.11 1.21
N VAL A 560 3.76 -2.09 0.87
CA VAL A 560 5.19 -2.22 0.57
C VAL A 560 6.03 -1.50 1.63
N ILE A 561 6.94 -2.24 2.27
CA ILE A 561 7.93 -1.73 3.21
C ILE A 561 9.30 -1.72 2.50
N HIS A 562 9.79 -0.54 2.13
CA HIS A 562 10.93 -0.37 1.21
C HIS A 562 12.11 0.40 1.84
N ASN A 563 13.28 -0.24 1.94
CA ASN A 563 14.49 0.35 2.55
C ASN A 563 14.21 0.91 3.97
N CYS A 564 13.33 0.25 4.72
CA CYS A 564 12.96 0.63 6.08
C CYS A 564 13.87 -0.04 7.13
N ARG A 565 13.69 0.32 8.40
CA ARG A 565 14.30 -0.35 9.55
C ARG A 565 13.21 -0.86 10.48
N ILE A 566 13.19 -2.16 10.76
CA ILE A 566 12.30 -2.80 11.73
C ILE A 566 13.11 -3.07 13.01
N VAL A 567 12.71 -2.49 14.14
CA VAL A 567 13.41 -2.58 15.43
C VAL A 567 12.43 -2.79 16.59
N PRO A 568 12.85 -3.45 17.70
CA PRO A 568 12.09 -3.42 18.94
C PRO A 568 12.20 -2.04 19.61
N ASP A 569 11.18 -1.66 20.38
CA ASP A 569 11.26 -0.53 21.30
C ASP A 569 12.10 -0.89 22.54
N LYS A 570 12.45 0.12 23.36
CA LYS A 570 13.29 -0.06 24.55
C LYS A 570 12.64 -1.01 25.57
N ARG A 571 11.30 -1.08 25.64
CA ARG A 571 10.57 -1.97 26.57
C ARG A 571 10.47 -3.40 26.04
N LEU A 572 10.33 -3.59 24.73
CA LEU A 572 10.35 -4.92 24.13
C LEU A 572 11.75 -5.53 24.12
N PHE A 573 12.81 -4.75 23.96
CA PHE A 573 14.17 -5.28 23.76
C PHE A 573 14.61 -6.39 24.76
N PRO A 574 14.38 -6.28 26.08
CA PRO A 574 14.71 -7.36 27.03
C PRO A 574 13.87 -8.63 26.87
N ASP A 575 12.62 -8.50 26.42
CA ASP A 575 11.65 -9.60 26.26
C ASP A 575 11.48 -10.05 24.80
N ARG A 576 12.25 -9.49 23.85
CA ARG A 576 12.05 -9.66 22.39
C ARG A 576 12.17 -11.09 21.85
N PHE A 577 12.76 -11.99 22.63
CA PHE A 577 12.85 -13.42 22.33
C PHE A 577 11.78 -14.26 23.06
N LYS A 578 11.11 -13.69 24.07
CA LYS A 578 10.00 -14.30 24.81
C LYS A 578 8.65 -13.97 24.15
N ILE A 579 8.46 -12.69 23.79
CA ILE A 579 7.25 -12.17 23.14
C ILE A 579 7.44 -12.27 21.63
N PRO A 580 6.71 -13.16 20.93
CA PRO A 580 6.90 -13.37 19.50
C PRO A 580 6.46 -12.14 18.69
N SER A 581 7.24 -11.80 17.67
CA SER A 581 6.96 -10.70 16.75
C SER A 581 7.10 -11.19 15.30
N PHE A 582 6.13 -10.83 14.45
CA PHE A 582 6.02 -11.26 13.06
C PHE A 582 5.91 -10.07 12.11
N LEU A 583 6.32 -10.31 10.86
CA LEU A 583 6.23 -9.35 9.75
C LEU A 583 4.77 -9.02 9.39
N GLY A 584 3.86 -9.97 9.55
CA GLY A 584 2.42 -9.73 9.39
C GLY A 584 1.57 -11.01 9.38
N ARG A 585 0.25 -10.82 9.23
CA ARG A 585 -0.76 -11.89 9.11
C ARG A 585 -1.87 -11.53 8.10
N PRO A 586 -2.44 -12.51 7.35
CA PRO A 586 -3.32 -12.21 6.24
C PRO A 586 -4.75 -11.93 6.71
N TRP A 587 -5.10 -10.66 6.95
CA TRP A 587 -6.46 -10.29 7.38
C TRP A 587 -7.54 -10.76 6.39
N LYS A 588 -7.24 -10.78 5.09
CA LYS A 588 -8.17 -11.16 4.03
C LYS A 588 -7.52 -12.03 2.94
N ALA A 589 -8.36 -12.63 2.10
CA ALA A 589 -8.02 -13.73 1.19
C ALA A 589 -6.80 -13.50 0.27
N TYR A 590 -6.61 -12.29 -0.24
CA TYR A 590 -5.54 -11.99 -1.20
C TYR A 590 -4.50 -11.03 -0.63
N SER A 591 -4.42 -10.94 0.71
CA SER A 591 -3.50 -10.09 1.48
C SER A 591 -2.12 -9.97 0.83
N ARG A 592 -1.70 -8.74 0.51
CA ARG A 592 -0.47 -8.48 -0.25
C ARG A 592 0.48 -7.57 0.53
N THR A 593 1.55 -8.16 1.07
CA THR A 593 2.63 -7.43 1.76
C THR A 593 3.98 -7.77 1.13
N VAL A 594 4.79 -6.75 0.84
CA VAL A 594 6.16 -6.90 0.32
C VAL A 594 7.14 -6.15 1.20
N ILE A 595 8.15 -6.83 1.71
CA ILE A 595 9.21 -6.21 2.54
C ILE A 595 10.52 -6.34 1.80
N MET A 596 11.06 -5.20 1.34
CA MET A 596 12.22 -5.18 0.46
C MET A 596 13.29 -4.15 0.84
N GLU A 597 14.54 -4.54 0.60
CA GLU A 597 15.77 -3.78 0.86
C GLU A 597 15.92 -3.26 2.31
N SER A 598 15.14 -3.81 3.24
CA SER A 598 14.94 -3.30 4.59
C SER A 598 15.88 -3.99 5.59
N ILE A 599 16.17 -3.32 6.71
CA ILE A 599 16.93 -3.89 7.82
C ILE A 599 15.94 -4.46 8.84
N ILE A 600 16.02 -5.76 9.11
CA ILE A 600 15.15 -6.49 10.03
C ILE A 600 15.94 -6.87 11.29
N GLY A 601 15.49 -6.35 12.45
CA GLY A 601 16.06 -6.67 13.76
C GLY A 601 15.85 -8.13 14.18
N ASP A 602 16.52 -8.54 15.25
CA ASP A 602 16.56 -9.91 15.78
C ASP A 602 15.26 -10.35 16.49
N LEU A 603 14.33 -9.43 16.73
CA LEU A 603 13.01 -9.70 17.31
C LEU A 603 12.08 -10.55 16.44
N ILE A 604 12.31 -10.60 15.12
CA ILE A 604 11.39 -11.28 14.20
C ILE A 604 11.63 -12.78 14.28
N ARG A 605 10.56 -13.52 14.58
CA ARG A 605 10.52 -14.98 14.59
C ARG A 605 11.06 -15.55 13.26
N PRO A 606 11.88 -16.63 13.26
CA PRO A 606 12.39 -17.25 12.03
C PRO A 606 11.31 -17.56 11.00
N GLU A 607 10.14 -17.99 11.47
CA GLU A 607 8.91 -18.22 10.70
C GLU A 607 8.50 -17.01 9.84
N GLY A 608 8.80 -15.80 10.31
CA GLY A 608 8.60 -14.51 9.65
C GLY A 608 7.16 -14.04 9.67
N TRP A 609 6.24 -14.89 9.23
CA TRP A 609 4.82 -14.57 9.01
C TRP A 609 3.93 -15.47 9.88
N MET A 610 2.77 -14.97 10.27
CA MET A 610 1.84 -15.68 11.15
C MET A 610 0.50 -15.95 10.44
N PRO A 611 -0.13 -17.13 10.62
CA PRO A 611 -1.48 -17.36 10.11
C PRO A 611 -2.47 -16.34 10.67
N TRP A 612 -3.57 -16.12 9.95
CA TRP A 612 -4.71 -15.39 10.49
C TRP A 612 -5.54 -16.30 11.39
N ASP A 613 -6.05 -17.38 10.80
CA ASP A 613 -6.71 -18.49 11.49
C ASP A 613 -6.49 -19.78 10.66
N GLY A 614 -6.11 -20.86 11.33
CA GLY A 614 -5.82 -22.17 10.71
C GLY A 614 -5.00 -22.10 9.43
N SER A 615 -5.58 -22.65 8.34
CA SER A 615 -5.02 -22.63 6.98
C SER A 615 -5.63 -21.56 6.08
N LEU A 616 -6.40 -20.60 6.61
CA LEU A 616 -7.06 -19.59 5.79
C LEU A 616 -6.05 -18.73 5.05
N TYR A 617 -6.33 -18.53 3.76
CA TYR A 617 -5.65 -17.60 2.85
C TYR A 617 -4.18 -17.90 2.52
N LEU A 618 -3.59 -18.96 3.10
CA LEU A 618 -2.17 -19.30 2.95
C LEU A 618 -1.75 -19.63 1.49
N ASP A 619 -2.70 -20.07 0.67
CA ASP A 619 -2.49 -20.36 -0.76
C ASP A 619 -2.70 -19.16 -1.70
N SER A 620 -3.55 -18.20 -1.30
CA SER A 620 -4.03 -17.08 -2.13
C SER A 620 -3.34 -15.74 -1.83
N LEU A 621 -2.74 -15.60 -0.64
CA LEU A 621 -1.99 -14.41 -0.26
C LEU A 621 -0.73 -14.18 -1.12
N TYR A 622 -0.21 -12.95 -1.09
CA TYR A 622 1.08 -12.59 -1.70
C TYR A 622 1.99 -11.96 -0.64
N TYR A 623 2.81 -12.78 0.02
CA TYR A 623 3.85 -12.31 0.94
C TYR A 623 5.23 -12.49 0.33
N ALA A 624 5.99 -11.40 0.24
CA ALA A 624 7.28 -11.42 -0.43
C ALA A 624 8.39 -10.68 0.34
N GLU A 625 9.60 -11.26 0.27
CA GLU A 625 10.83 -10.66 0.78
C GLU A 625 11.88 -10.54 -0.34
N TYR A 626 12.60 -9.41 -0.38
CA TYR A 626 13.67 -9.14 -1.35
C TYR A 626 14.82 -8.32 -0.75
N GLY A 627 16.06 -8.82 -0.83
CA GLY A 627 17.25 -8.01 -0.50
C GLY A 627 17.30 -7.45 0.92
N ASN A 628 16.53 -8.03 1.86
CA ASN A 628 16.53 -7.63 3.26
C ASN A 628 17.86 -7.98 3.94
N ARG A 629 18.20 -7.23 4.99
CA ARG A 629 19.48 -7.34 5.72
C ARG A 629 19.26 -7.32 7.24
N GLY A 630 20.27 -7.69 8.00
CA GLY A 630 20.20 -7.73 9.46
C GLY A 630 19.73 -9.10 10.00
N PRO A 631 19.78 -9.30 11.33
CA PRO A 631 19.64 -10.62 11.94
C PRO A 631 18.28 -11.30 11.73
N GLY A 632 17.18 -10.54 11.59
CA GLY A 632 15.85 -11.11 11.31
C GLY A 632 15.56 -11.38 9.83
N ALA A 633 16.48 -11.07 8.92
CA ALA A 633 16.28 -11.18 7.48
C ALA A 633 16.59 -12.57 6.88
N GLY A 634 17.07 -13.53 7.68
CA GLY A 634 17.33 -14.89 7.21
C GLY A 634 16.05 -15.61 6.81
N THR A 635 15.98 -16.09 5.57
CA THR A 635 14.75 -16.69 4.99
C THR A 635 14.68 -18.21 5.09
N SER A 636 15.73 -18.90 5.53
CA SER A 636 15.80 -20.36 5.60
C SER A 636 14.85 -21.00 6.63
N GLY A 637 14.42 -20.25 7.64
CA GLY A 637 13.47 -20.69 8.66
C GLY A 637 12.03 -20.22 8.45
N ARG A 638 11.72 -19.62 7.29
CA ARG A 638 10.38 -19.07 6.99
C ARG A 638 9.33 -20.15 6.83
N ILE A 639 8.07 -19.75 6.96
CA ILE A 639 6.92 -20.59 6.62
C ILE A 639 6.94 -21.06 5.16
N HIS A 640 6.32 -22.22 4.91
CA HIS A 640 6.33 -22.90 3.60
C HIS A 640 5.00 -22.76 2.85
N TRP A 641 4.27 -21.66 3.06
CA TRP A 641 2.98 -21.43 2.41
C TRP A 641 3.17 -21.10 0.93
N ARG A 642 2.26 -21.57 0.07
CA ARG A 642 2.27 -21.30 -1.38
C ARG A 642 2.19 -19.80 -1.71
N GLY A 643 1.54 -18.99 -0.87
CA GLY A 643 1.46 -17.55 -1.05
C GLY A 643 2.77 -16.79 -0.73
N PHE A 644 3.69 -17.39 0.04
CA PHE A 644 4.98 -16.82 0.42
C PHE A 644 6.07 -17.09 -0.62
N ARG A 645 6.97 -16.11 -0.81
CA ARG A 645 8.04 -16.17 -1.81
C ARG A 645 9.20 -15.24 -1.51
N VAL A 646 10.43 -15.74 -1.63
CA VAL A 646 11.61 -14.87 -1.78
C VAL A 646 11.72 -14.52 -3.26
N ILE A 647 11.56 -13.24 -3.61
CA ILE A 647 11.45 -12.80 -5.02
C ILE A 647 12.79 -12.37 -5.62
N ASN A 648 12.84 -12.26 -6.94
CA ASN A 648 13.99 -11.74 -7.67
C ASN A 648 13.88 -10.21 -7.92
N LYS A 649 14.95 -9.62 -8.47
CA LYS A 649 15.03 -8.17 -8.75
C LYS A 649 13.95 -7.67 -9.72
N GLN A 650 13.61 -8.44 -10.75
CA GLN A 650 12.60 -8.08 -11.76
C GLN A 650 11.19 -8.00 -11.15
N THR A 651 10.84 -8.96 -10.28
CA THR A 651 9.58 -8.95 -9.54
C THR A 651 9.56 -7.83 -8.50
N ALA A 652 10.66 -7.63 -7.75
CA ALA A 652 10.76 -6.57 -6.75
C ALA A 652 10.62 -5.17 -7.36
N GLN A 653 11.13 -4.96 -8.58
CA GLN A 653 11.00 -3.70 -9.32
C GLN A 653 9.53 -3.29 -9.53
N GLN A 654 8.58 -4.23 -9.59
CA GLN A 654 7.14 -3.93 -9.73
C GLN A 654 6.54 -3.28 -8.47
N PHE A 655 7.14 -3.51 -7.29
CA PHE A 655 6.69 -2.95 -6.02
C PHE A 655 7.36 -1.61 -5.65
N THR A 656 8.16 -1.04 -6.56
CA THR A 656 8.84 0.24 -6.33
C THR A 656 7.88 1.42 -6.47
N VAL A 657 8.24 2.59 -5.91
CA VAL A 657 7.35 3.77 -5.86
C VAL A 657 6.84 4.19 -7.24
N ASN A 658 7.68 4.17 -8.27
CA ASN A 658 7.26 4.53 -9.62
C ASN A 658 6.26 3.52 -10.21
N ASN A 659 6.49 2.23 -10.02
CA ASN A 659 5.73 1.18 -10.69
C ASN A 659 4.46 0.77 -9.94
N PHE A 660 4.47 0.81 -8.60
CA PHE A 660 3.37 0.30 -7.78
C PHE A 660 2.29 1.35 -7.49
N ILE A 661 2.68 2.62 -7.33
CA ILE A 661 1.76 3.72 -7.00
C ILE A 661 1.85 4.89 -8.00
N GLY A 662 2.49 4.69 -9.16
CA GLY A 662 2.68 5.75 -10.16
C GLY A 662 3.47 6.95 -9.61
N GLY A 663 4.34 6.75 -8.62
CA GLY A 663 4.80 7.82 -7.72
C GLY A 663 5.57 8.95 -8.41
N ASN A 664 6.25 8.68 -9.54
CA ASN A 664 6.85 9.72 -10.39
C ASN A 664 5.84 10.74 -10.93
N GLN A 665 4.56 10.37 -11.01
CA GLN A 665 3.49 11.22 -11.53
C GLN A 665 2.95 12.21 -10.47
N TRP A 666 3.15 11.99 -9.17
CA TRP A 666 2.51 12.82 -8.13
C TRP A 666 3.36 13.11 -6.88
N VAL A 667 4.23 12.20 -6.44
CA VAL A 667 5.09 12.39 -5.26
C VAL A 667 6.06 13.58 -5.39
N PRO A 668 6.65 13.91 -6.56
CA PRO A 668 7.48 15.11 -6.70
C PRO A 668 6.78 16.41 -6.29
N TYR A 669 5.46 16.52 -6.51
CA TYR A 669 4.68 17.73 -6.20
C TYR A 669 4.40 17.90 -4.72
N ALA A 670 4.70 16.89 -3.91
CA ALA A 670 4.75 17.05 -2.46
C ALA A 670 6.05 17.73 -1.96
N GLY A 671 7.00 18.02 -2.85
CA GLY A 671 8.32 18.52 -2.47
C GLY A 671 9.15 17.50 -1.69
N ILE A 672 8.84 16.20 -1.86
CA ILE A 672 9.48 15.07 -1.18
C ILE A 672 10.45 14.41 -2.15
N ASN A 673 11.75 14.48 -1.89
CA ASN A 673 12.74 13.65 -2.59
C ASN A 673 12.53 12.18 -2.18
N PHE A 674 12.38 11.25 -3.14
CA PHE A 674 12.14 9.81 -2.89
C PHE A 674 12.99 8.91 -3.79
N LEU A 675 13.03 7.60 -3.51
CA LEU A 675 13.65 6.60 -4.39
C LEU A 675 12.55 6.01 -5.28
N GLY A 676 12.61 6.26 -6.59
CA GLY A 676 11.58 5.79 -7.53
C GLY A 676 11.64 4.30 -7.85
N GLY A 677 12.85 3.74 -7.91
CA GLY A 677 13.13 2.32 -8.14
C GLY A 677 13.74 1.62 -6.93
N LEU A 678 14.32 0.43 -7.14
CA LEU A 678 15.15 -0.25 -6.15
C LEU A 678 16.43 0.57 -5.86
N LYS A 679 17.00 0.37 -4.67
CA LYS A 679 18.20 1.05 -4.20
C LYS A 679 19.50 0.32 -4.58
N TYR A 680 19.45 -1.01 -4.75
CA TYR A 680 20.59 -1.88 -5.07
C TYR A 680 20.32 -2.75 -6.31
#